data_AF-A0A256F9Z5-F1
#
_entry.id   AF-A0A256F9Z5-F1
#
_cell.length_a   1.000
_cell.length_b   1.000
_cell.length_c   1.000
_cell.angle_alpha   90.00
_cell.angle_beta   90.00
_cell.angle_gamma   90.00
#
_symmetry.space_group_name_H-M   'P 1'
#
loop_
_entity.id
_entity.type
_entity.pdbx_description
1 polymer ?
#
loop_
_entity_poly.entity_id
_entity_poly.type
_entity_poly.pdbx_seq_one_letter_code
_entity_poly.pdbx_strand_id
1 'polypeptide(L)'
;MGLYTSLQKAKSEEDVKDAYIKVLGLKSYSKNIIDIQTKEVWFEAKANGSWTFYEMFTQLLHYVQVALNKGEHVPALLCVIDTEKAALMQSSHVIPFLAKKTIKWGKSASAVPKEAVDAISIHIGTHFVAFNIKNDAAEFVTTVKDAIASGAIIRTQITPDNLKQVFDKWVEMIGQEIEDVEEDSFNLLFFADIMNDGTVSTHKDLTATLLFRDGDPVFDLHGKLHALRNVEGYRRFWSIYHRPPKKDYRNEILERRDSLIPVVERVFKGAFYTPLHVVDKAYDHLAFVLGKNWQKKYKVWDMCCGVGNLEVKHSNHRNLFMSTLDQSDVDVMKATKTCVAAHRFQYDYLNDDVTEDGKIDYSLTNKLPKELRDAIAAKEKIVVLINPPYAEAMNAGTGVATTVVGRALGGNVGFARRELFIQFLLRIQTELPNAIVAMFSKLKYVNAPNFDGFRDKWNARYLGGFVVPSHTFDGLKGEFPIGFLVWDTAKKRKEPFEIEAEVLNTHAKPIGAKRFYDVPKDGLLNAWIKRAKPNATPALPLTNALEPTTRTGDVRGTKWADGAIGGMISKGSDLQNAGVTVLFSSGYASAGGFLVTKENLWQSAVVFTARRIIRQTWLNDRDQFLIPSHDIPEEMANDCLVWMLFNNRNLSVGADGLVWQGKSWSLVNHFIPYSEEEVGASSRFESDFMSSHLATLKLSKEAKKVLADGRKVWAAYFKAVEKKQIAKSIRDDFKLNRPDVGWYQIRNTLEALVGQGIAVSARQGEIDASYRALSEKIEPEIYAKGILKA
;
A
#
# COMPACT_ATOMS: atom_id res chain seq x y z
N MET A 1 24.02 12.04 10.93
CA MET A 1 23.24 13.13 11.55
C MET A 1 22.97 14.16 10.46
N GLY A 2 21.71 14.54 10.23
CA GLY A 2 21.34 15.45 9.12
C GLY A 2 21.74 16.90 9.39
N LEU A 3 21.86 17.71 8.33
CA LEU A 3 22.26 19.13 8.40
C LEU A 3 21.44 19.92 9.42
N TYR A 4 20.11 19.82 9.35
CA TYR A 4 19.20 20.49 10.29
C TYR A 4 19.49 20.12 11.75
N THR A 5 19.67 18.83 12.07
CA THR A 5 19.98 18.38 13.43
C THR A 5 21.32 18.91 13.93
N SER A 6 22.31 19.07 13.05
CA SER A 6 23.60 19.68 13.39
C SER A 6 23.44 21.17 13.68
N LEU A 7 22.66 21.89 12.87
CA LEU A 7 22.42 23.33 13.03
C LEU A 7 21.63 23.67 14.29
N GLN A 8 20.70 22.81 14.73
CA GLN A 8 20.00 22.99 16.02
C GLN A 8 20.94 22.90 17.24
N LYS A 9 22.18 22.43 17.06
CA LYS A 9 23.20 22.35 18.11
C LYS A 9 24.29 23.42 17.96
N ALA A 10 24.26 24.19 16.87
CA ALA A 10 25.23 25.26 16.63
C ALA A 10 25.06 26.36 17.68
N LYS A 11 26.17 26.82 18.27
CA LYS A 11 26.19 27.90 19.26
C LYS A 11 26.92 29.14 18.75
N SER A 12 27.57 29.03 17.61
CA SER A 12 28.36 30.08 16.98
C SER A 12 28.24 30.03 15.45
N GLU A 13 28.62 31.12 14.78
CA GLU A 13 28.69 31.16 13.32
C GLU A 13 29.71 30.15 12.76
N GLU A 14 30.79 29.86 13.49
CA GLU A 14 31.75 28.83 13.10
C GLU A 14 31.14 27.42 13.13
N ASP A 15 30.28 27.12 14.11
CA ASP A 15 29.55 25.85 14.15
C ASP A 15 28.62 25.71 12.93
N VAL A 16 28.01 26.82 12.49
CA VAL A 16 27.19 26.87 11.27
C VAL A 16 28.06 26.57 10.05
N LYS A 17 29.18 27.28 9.88
CA LYS A 17 30.13 27.06 8.77
C LYS A 17 30.58 25.59 8.72
N ASP A 18 30.98 25.02 9.85
CA ASP A 18 31.46 23.64 9.93
C ASP A 18 30.37 22.62 9.58
N ALA A 19 29.12 22.86 10.01
CA ALA A 19 27.99 22.01 9.66
C ALA A 19 27.75 21.97 8.14
N TYR A 20 27.78 23.13 7.48
CA TYR A 20 27.59 23.23 6.04
C TYR A 20 28.78 22.66 5.25
N ILE A 21 30.03 22.97 5.62
CA ILE A 21 31.24 22.41 5.00
C ILE A 21 31.20 20.89 5.01
N LYS A 22 30.88 20.31 6.17
CA LYS A 22 30.84 18.86 6.35
C LYS A 22 29.80 18.19 5.45
N VAL A 23 28.60 18.75 5.35
CA VAL A 23 27.51 18.14 4.58
C VAL A 23 27.69 18.36 3.08
N LEU A 24 28.21 19.53 2.68
CA LEU A 24 28.55 19.84 1.28
C LEU A 24 29.81 19.09 0.82
N GLY A 25 30.63 18.58 1.74
CA GLY A 25 31.82 17.79 1.42
C GLY A 25 32.92 18.63 0.78
N LEU A 26 33.03 19.91 1.16
CA LEU A 26 34.03 20.83 0.63
C LEU A 26 35.42 20.41 1.13
N LYS A 27 36.32 20.05 0.21
CA LYS A 27 37.67 19.54 0.55
C LYS A 27 38.77 20.60 0.48
N SER A 28 38.58 21.63 -0.35
CA SER A 28 39.55 22.72 -0.55
C SER A 28 38.83 24.04 -0.39
N TYR A 29 38.91 24.62 0.81
CA TYR A 29 38.27 25.90 1.16
C TYR A 29 39.19 26.73 2.04
N SER A 30 38.99 28.04 2.05
CA SER A 30 39.58 28.95 3.04
C SER A 30 38.47 29.65 3.83
N LYS A 31 38.77 30.02 5.08
CA LYS A 31 37.91 30.81 5.97
C LYS A 31 38.67 32.08 6.35
N ASN A 32 38.51 33.14 5.55
CA ASN A 32 39.29 34.38 5.69
C ASN A 32 38.32 35.57 5.87
N ILE A 33 38.40 36.56 5.00
CA ILE A 33 37.49 37.73 4.97
C ILE A 33 36.09 37.31 4.54
N ILE A 34 36.00 36.29 3.67
CA ILE A 34 34.75 35.62 3.28
C ILE A 34 34.65 34.34 4.11
N ASP A 35 33.46 34.06 4.62
CA ASP A 35 33.24 33.00 5.61
C ASP A 35 33.66 31.62 5.12
N ILE A 36 33.29 31.27 3.88
CA ILE A 36 33.79 30.07 3.21
C ILE A 36 34.07 30.40 1.75
N GLN A 37 35.32 30.25 1.32
CA GLN A 37 35.76 30.54 -0.02
C GLN A 37 36.24 29.26 -0.73
N THR A 38 35.65 28.95 -1.87
CA THR A 38 36.13 27.92 -2.81
C THR A 38 36.31 28.56 -4.20
N LYS A 39 36.83 27.79 -5.17
CA LYS A 39 36.96 28.27 -6.55
C LYS A 39 35.58 28.39 -7.22
N GLU A 40 34.65 27.54 -6.82
CA GLU A 40 33.34 27.34 -7.45
C GLU A 40 32.22 28.16 -6.78
N VAL A 41 32.32 28.39 -5.47
CA VAL A 41 31.29 29.07 -4.66
C VAL A 41 31.87 29.85 -3.49
N TRP A 42 31.30 31.03 -3.20
CA TRP A 42 31.54 31.79 -1.96
C TRP A 42 30.31 31.77 -1.07
N PHE A 43 30.52 31.65 0.25
CA PHE A 43 29.46 31.66 1.25
C PHE A 43 29.58 32.85 2.20
N GLU A 44 28.43 33.38 2.60
CA GLU A 44 28.25 34.23 3.77
C GLU A 44 27.35 33.50 4.78
N ALA A 45 27.82 33.35 6.02
CA ALA A 45 27.15 32.59 7.06
C ALA A 45 26.68 33.51 8.19
N LYS A 46 25.56 33.17 8.84
CA LYS A 46 25.10 33.84 10.06
C LYS A 46 24.81 32.84 11.18
N ALA A 47 25.08 33.27 12.41
CA ALA A 47 24.90 32.45 13.60
C ALA A 47 23.43 32.11 13.92
N ASN A 48 22.46 32.84 13.36
CA ASN A 48 21.03 32.63 13.56
C ASN A 48 20.20 33.21 12.40
N GLY A 49 18.89 32.92 12.40
CA GLY A 49 17.94 33.32 11.35
C GLY A 49 17.50 34.79 11.35
N SER A 50 18.08 35.67 12.17
CA SER A 50 17.62 37.07 12.30
C SER A 50 17.88 37.93 11.05
N TRP A 51 18.83 37.53 10.21
CA TRP A 51 19.18 38.24 8.99
C TRP A 51 18.27 37.81 7.83
N THR A 52 17.91 38.73 6.95
CA THR A 52 17.23 38.42 5.69
C THR A 52 18.22 37.93 4.63
N PHE A 53 17.74 37.24 3.60
CA PHE A 53 18.59 36.86 2.45
C PHE A 53 19.24 38.08 1.81
N TYR A 54 18.51 39.18 1.73
CA TYR A 54 19.00 40.41 1.12
C TYR A 54 20.17 41.03 1.89
N GLU A 55 20.09 41.06 3.22
CA GLU A 55 21.19 41.59 4.04
C GLU A 55 22.45 40.71 3.93
N MET A 56 22.27 39.37 3.99
CA MET A 56 23.37 38.42 3.82
C MET A 56 24.01 38.52 2.42
N PHE A 57 23.19 38.54 1.37
CA PHE A 57 23.71 38.69 0.01
C PHE A 57 24.37 40.06 -0.17
N THR A 58 23.85 41.12 0.44
CA THR A 58 24.47 42.44 0.34
C THR A 58 25.87 42.44 0.95
N GLN A 59 26.03 41.80 2.12
CA GLN A 59 27.35 41.63 2.73
C GLN A 59 28.29 40.83 1.82
N LEU A 60 27.83 39.70 1.28
CA LEU A 60 28.62 38.88 0.35
C LEU A 60 29.02 39.65 -0.92
N LEU A 61 28.10 40.44 -1.48
CA LEU A 61 28.31 41.24 -2.69
C LEU A 61 29.27 42.41 -2.45
N HIS A 62 29.40 42.91 -1.22
CA HIS A 62 30.46 43.86 -0.89
C HIS A 62 31.84 43.25 -1.17
N TYR A 63 32.06 41.98 -0.79
CA TYR A 63 33.33 41.29 -1.08
C TYR A 63 33.51 41.03 -2.57
N VAL A 64 32.44 40.67 -3.29
CA VAL A 64 32.47 40.55 -4.74
C VAL A 64 32.88 41.87 -5.41
N GLN A 65 32.34 43.01 -4.97
CA GLN A 65 32.74 44.32 -5.49
C GLN A 65 34.23 44.61 -5.25
N VAL A 66 34.76 44.27 -4.06
CA VAL A 66 36.19 44.45 -3.73
C VAL A 66 37.07 43.60 -4.64
N ALA A 67 36.70 42.33 -4.85
CA ALA A 67 37.42 41.41 -5.73
C ALA A 67 37.40 41.91 -7.19
N LEU A 68 36.22 42.33 -7.70
CA LEU A 68 36.08 42.91 -9.04
C LEU A 68 36.96 44.16 -9.22
N ASN A 69 37.03 45.03 -8.20
CA ASN A 69 37.86 46.24 -8.24
C ASN A 69 39.37 45.93 -8.29
N LYS A 70 39.80 44.81 -7.70
CA LYS A 70 41.20 44.35 -7.70
C LYS A 70 41.55 43.44 -8.87
N GLY A 71 40.57 43.08 -9.71
CA GLY A 71 40.75 42.09 -10.78
C GLY A 71 40.95 40.67 -10.27
N GLU A 72 40.47 40.37 -9.06
CA GLU A 72 40.55 39.03 -8.45
C GLU A 72 39.43 38.12 -8.99
N HIS A 73 39.64 36.80 -8.87
CA HIS A 73 38.67 35.79 -9.30
C HIS A 73 37.36 35.86 -8.49
N VAL A 74 36.22 35.81 -9.18
CA VAL A 74 34.88 35.67 -8.59
C VAL A 74 34.29 34.32 -9.02
N PRO A 75 33.75 33.51 -8.10
CA PRO A 75 33.19 32.20 -8.40
C PRO A 75 31.92 32.30 -9.24
N ALA A 76 31.52 31.19 -9.86
CA ALA A 76 30.26 31.11 -10.60
C ALA A 76 29.03 31.21 -9.68
N LEU A 77 29.17 30.84 -8.40
CA LEU A 77 28.07 30.74 -7.44
C LEU A 77 28.32 31.57 -6.19
N LEU A 78 27.24 32.15 -5.67
CA LEU A 78 27.19 32.88 -4.40
C LEU A 78 26.10 32.25 -3.53
N CYS A 79 26.41 31.98 -2.27
CA CYS A 79 25.51 31.30 -1.36
C CYS A 79 25.44 32.00 0.00
N VAL A 80 24.25 32.06 0.60
CA VAL A 80 24.04 32.59 1.95
C VAL A 80 23.39 31.52 2.81
N ILE A 81 23.84 31.37 4.05
CA ILE A 81 23.46 30.25 4.93
C ILE A 81 23.29 30.69 6.38
N ASP A 82 22.28 30.15 7.07
CA ASP A 82 22.14 30.28 8.53
C ASP A 82 21.56 28.98 9.14
N THR A 83 21.11 29.03 10.39
CA THR A 83 20.54 27.89 11.13
C THR A 83 19.17 27.41 10.63
N GLU A 84 18.45 28.25 9.88
CA GLU A 84 17.05 28.05 9.47
C GLU A 84 16.85 28.05 7.95
N LYS A 85 17.65 28.81 7.20
CA LYS A 85 17.46 29.06 5.78
C LYS A 85 18.79 29.16 5.02
N ALA A 86 18.73 28.88 3.72
CA ALA A 86 19.85 29.06 2.81
C ALA A 86 19.37 29.55 1.45
N ALA A 87 20.24 30.22 0.69
CA ALA A 87 19.94 30.60 -0.68
C ALA A 87 21.18 30.54 -1.59
N LEU A 88 20.97 30.24 -2.88
CA LEU A 88 22.01 30.07 -3.90
C LEU A 88 21.71 30.92 -5.14
N MET A 89 22.71 31.64 -5.65
CA MET A 89 22.62 32.52 -6.80
C MET A 89 23.81 32.33 -7.75
N GLN A 90 23.63 32.57 -9.05
CA GLN A 90 24.73 32.69 -10.00
C GLN A 90 25.31 34.11 -9.99
N SER A 91 26.64 34.24 -9.93
CA SER A 91 27.31 35.54 -9.93
C SER A 91 27.09 36.32 -11.24
N SER A 92 26.87 35.63 -12.36
CA SER A 92 26.54 36.21 -13.66
C SER A 92 25.32 37.14 -13.65
N HIS A 93 24.35 36.90 -12.77
CA HIS A 93 23.14 37.73 -12.64
C HIS A 93 23.40 39.08 -11.96
N VAL A 94 24.51 39.22 -11.23
CA VAL A 94 24.78 40.40 -10.38
C VAL A 94 26.07 41.13 -10.76
N ILE A 95 27.04 40.47 -11.38
CA ILE A 95 28.29 41.10 -11.85
C ILE A 95 28.05 42.33 -12.74
N PRO A 96 27.17 42.30 -13.76
CA PRO A 96 26.90 43.48 -14.60
C PRO A 96 26.31 44.66 -13.83
N PHE A 97 25.57 44.37 -12.76
CA PHE A 97 25.02 45.40 -11.87
C PHE A 97 26.11 46.04 -11.02
N LEU A 98 26.99 45.25 -10.40
CA LEU A 98 28.12 45.73 -9.59
C LEU A 98 29.18 46.48 -10.40
N ALA A 99 29.37 46.12 -11.67
CA ALA A 99 30.30 46.80 -12.57
C ALA A 99 29.97 48.29 -12.77
N LYS A 100 28.69 48.69 -12.59
CA LYS A 100 28.24 50.09 -12.71
C LYS A 100 28.71 50.97 -11.54
N LYS A 101 29.20 50.39 -10.43
CA LYS A 101 29.68 51.09 -9.23
C LYS A 101 28.70 52.11 -8.65
N THR A 102 27.40 51.80 -8.70
CA THR A 102 26.32 52.68 -8.23
C THR A 102 25.99 52.51 -6.74
N ILE A 103 26.49 51.45 -6.10
CA ILE A 103 26.21 51.14 -4.69
C ILE A 103 27.17 51.89 -3.76
N LYS A 104 26.62 52.56 -2.75
CA LYS A 104 27.39 53.17 -1.66
C LYS A 104 27.61 52.14 -0.54
N TRP A 105 28.81 51.57 -0.50
CA TRP A 105 29.20 50.58 0.51
C TRP A 105 29.52 51.23 1.87
N GLY A 106 29.32 50.47 2.95
CA GLY A 106 29.67 50.90 4.31
C GLY A 106 31.18 50.87 4.60
N LYS A 107 31.58 51.28 5.82
CA LYS A 107 32.99 51.26 6.25
C LYS A 107 33.57 49.83 6.36
N SER A 108 32.71 48.84 6.56
CA SER A 108 33.02 47.41 6.56
C SER A 108 31.87 46.63 5.92
N ALA A 109 32.15 45.41 5.47
CA ALA A 109 31.14 44.50 4.93
C ALA A 109 30.05 44.12 5.94
N SER A 110 30.37 44.09 7.23
CA SER A 110 29.41 43.84 8.31
C SER A 110 28.54 45.06 8.68
N ALA A 111 28.91 46.27 8.25
CA ALA A 111 28.17 47.51 8.52
C ALA A 111 27.41 47.98 7.27
N VAL A 112 26.58 47.10 6.72
CA VAL A 112 25.83 47.34 5.48
C VAL A 112 24.82 48.48 5.67
N PRO A 113 24.91 49.58 4.90
CA PRO A 113 23.91 50.64 4.93
C PRO A 113 22.58 50.17 4.34
N LYS A 114 21.46 50.62 4.92
CA LYS A 114 20.10 50.29 4.42
C LYS A 114 19.92 50.59 2.93
N GLU A 115 20.48 51.70 2.45
CA GLU A 115 20.47 52.10 1.04
C GLU A 115 21.09 51.05 0.11
N ALA A 116 22.13 50.33 0.56
CA ALA A 116 22.77 49.27 -0.21
C ALA A 116 21.89 48.01 -0.25
N VAL A 117 21.25 47.65 0.87
CA VAL A 117 20.31 46.53 0.95
C VAL A 117 19.12 46.77 0.03
N ASP A 118 18.53 47.97 0.06
CA ASP A 118 17.35 48.30 -0.76
C ASP A 118 17.69 48.21 -2.26
N ALA A 119 18.82 48.79 -2.68
CA ALA A 119 19.26 48.75 -4.07
C ALA A 119 19.56 47.33 -4.57
N ILE A 120 20.14 46.48 -3.71
CA ILE A 120 20.46 45.09 -4.05
C ILE A 120 19.19 44.24 -4.06
N SER A 121 18.27 44.44 -3.12
CA SER A 121 17.01 43.69 -3.02
C SER A 121 16.17 43.81 -4.28
N ILE A 122 16.08 45.03 -4.84
CA ILE A 122 15.36 45.29 -6.09
C ILE A 122 15.95 44.48 -7.26
N HIS A 123 17.28 44.33 -7.29
CA HIS A 123 17.97 43.65 -8.38
C HIS A 123 17.98 42.12 -8.22
N ILE A 124 18.25 41.60 -7.02
CA ILE A 124 18.47 40.15 -6.82
C ILE A 124 17.22 39.35 -6.48
N GLY A 125 16.07 39.99 -6.23
CA GLY A 125 14.85 39.33 -5.73
C GLY A 125 14.36 38.13 -6.55
N THR A 126 14.73 38.04 -7.83
CA THR A 126 14.36 36.92 -8.72
C THR A 126 15.54 36.03 -9.14
N HIS A 127 16.73 36.25 -8.57
CA HIS A 127 17.98 35.68 -9.06
C HIS A 127 18.59 34.60 -8.16
N PHE A 128 17.97 34.29 -7.03
CA PHE A 128 18.40 33.24 -6.12
C PHE A 128 17.32 32.18 -5.86
N VAL A 129 17.75 30.97 -5.54
CA VAL A 129 16.90 29.86 -5.07
C VAL A 129 16.99 29.78 -3.56
N ALA A 130 15.85 29.78 -2.86
CA ALA A 130 15.77 29.77 -1.40
C ALA A 130 15.29 28.42 -0.87
N PHE A 131 15.88 28.01 0.25
CA PHE A 131 15.64 26.73 0.93
C PHE A 131 15.32 26.96 2.40
N ASN A 132 14.28 26.29 2.91
CA ASN A 132 14.01 26.20 4.33
C ASN A 132 14.72 24.96 4.89
N ILE A 133 15.72 25.12 5.75
CA ILE A 133 16.60 24.01 6.13
C ILE A 133 15.91 22.96 7.00
N LYS A 134 14.79 23.29 7.65
CA LYS A 134 13.98 22.29 8.36
C LYS A 134 13.41 21.24 7.40
N ASN A 135 12.99 21.66 6.21
CA ASN A 135 12.27 20.82 5.25
C ASN A 135 13.12 20.43 4.04
N ASP A 136 13.97 21.35 3.57
CA ASP A 136 14.64 21.31 2.27
C ASP A 136 16.14 20.98 2.40
N ALA A 137 16.64 20.56 3.57
CA ALA A 137 18.08 20.34 3.80
C ALA A 137 18.73 19.38 2.80
N ALA A 138 18.08 18.26 2.47
CA ALA A 138 18.63 17.30 1.52
C ALA A 138 18.64 17.84 0.07
N GLU A 139 17.59 18.60 -0.28
CA GLU A 139 17.45 19.26 -1.58
C GLU A 139 18.54 20.31 -1.75
N PHE A 140 18.70 21.22 -0.78
CA PHE A 140 19.76 22.23 -0.76
C PHE A 140 21.14 21.61 -0.99
N VAL A 141 21.48 20.55 -0.25
CA VAL A 141 22.79 19.88 -0.36
C VAL A 141 23.01 19.31 -1.75
N THR A 142 21.97 18.72 -2.34
CA THR A 142 22.04 18.14 -3.68
C THR A 142 22.20 19.25 -4.71
N THR A 143 21.36 20.29 -4.66
CA THR A 143 21.41 21.43 -5.58
C THR A 143 22.75 22.14 -5.56
N VAL A 144 23.32 22.39 -4.37
CA VAL A 144 24.63 23.06 -4.25
C VAL A 144 25.74 22.17 -4.79
N LYS A 145 25.74 20.86 -4.51
CA LYS A 145 26.75 19.93 -5.04
C LYS A 145 26.70 19.82 -6.55
N ASP A 146 25.50 19.69 -7.12
CA ASP A 146 25.31 19.62 -8.57
C ASP A 146 25.70 20.95 -9.24
N ALA A 147 25.40 22.08 -8.59
CA ALA A 147 25.81 23.40 -9.08
C ALA A 147 27.33 23.60 -9.04
N ILE A 148 28.01 23.14 -7.98
CA ILE A 148 29.48 23.15 -7.89
C ILE A 148 30.10 22.27 -8.99
N ALA A 149 29.52 21.10 -9.25
CA ALA A 149 30.03 20.18 -10.26
C ALA A 149 29.83 20.67 -11.71
N SER A 150 28.72 21.37 -11.98
CA SER A 150 28.34 21.81 -13.33
C SER A 150 28.67 23.27 -13.64
N GLY A 151 28.91 24.10 -12.62
CA GLY A 151 29.06 25.55 -12.76
C GLY A 151 27.75 26.31 -13.00
N ALA A 152 26.58 25.64 -12.93
CA ALA A 152 25.26 26.25 -13.14
C ALA A 152 24.21 25.67 -12.18
N ILE A 153 23.17 26.44 -11.87
CA ILE A 153 22.03 25.92 -11.08
C ILE A 153 21.14 25.07 -12.02
N ILE A 154 21.21 23.74 -11.89
CA ILE A 154 20.41 22.79 -12.69
C ILE A 154 19.06 22.56 -12.01
N ARG A 155 17.95 22.84 -12.71
CA ARG A 155 16.59 22.51 -12.25
C ARG A 155 16.36 21.00 -12.26
N THR A 156 15.64 20.48 -11.27
CA THR A 156 15.31 19.05 -11.14
C THR A 156 14.42 18.58 -12.29
N GLN A 157 14.79 17.48 -12.96
CA GLN A 157 13.96 16.89 -14.01
C GLN A 157 12.74 16.18 -13.41
N ILE A 158 11.58 16.35 -14.04
CA ILE A 158 10.38 15.58 -13.73
C ILE A 158 10.47 14.24 -14.48
N THR A 159 10.39 13.13 -13.74
CA THR A 159 10.51 11.76 -14.23
C THR A 159 9.34 10.91 -13.73
N PRO A 160 9.08 9.72 -14.31
CA PRO A 160 8.07 8.80 -13.79
C PRO A 160 8.26 8.46 -12.31
N ASP A 161 9.52 8.37 -11.84
CA ASP A 161 9.85 7.96 -10.47
C ASP A 161 9.55 9.04 -9.42
N ASN A 162 9.66 10.33 -9.78
CA ASN A 162 9.40 11.43 -8.84
C ASN A 162 8.03 12.08 -9.01
N LEU A 163 7.22 11.61 -9.97
CA LEU A 163 5.97 12.26 -10.39
C LEU A 163 5.01 12.55 -9.23
N LYS A 164 4.82 11.60 -8.30
CA LYS A 164 3.92 11.80 -7.15
C LYS A 164 4.43 12.88 -6.19
N GLN A 165 5.73 12.89 -5.90
CA GLN A 165 6.33 13.91 -5.05
C GLN A 165 6.22 15.30 -5.68
N VAL A 166 6.45 15.38 -6.99
CA VAL A 166 6.32 16.64 -7.76
C VAL A 166 4.87 17.12 -7.74
N PHE A 167 3.90 16.22 -7.93
CA PHE A 167 2.47 16.54 -7.86
C PHE A 167 2.06 17.07 -6.48
N ASP A 168 2.45 16.40 -5.40
CA ASP A 168 2.08 16.82 -4.04
C ASP A 168 2.64 18.23 -3.73
N LYS A 169 3.88 18.52 -4.17
CA LYS A 169 4.49 19.85 -4.06
C LYS A 169 3.81 20.89 -4.97
N TRP A 170 3.36 20.48 -6.16
CA TRP A 170 2.59 21.34 -7.06
C TRP A 170 1.23 21.71 -6.47
N VAL A 171 0.53 20.76 -5.85
CA VAL A 171 -0.75 21.03 -5.17
C VAL A 171 -0.55 22.04 -4.04
N GLU A 172 0.48 21.86 -3.22
CA GLU A 172 0.80 22.77 -2.11
C GLU A 172 1.15 24.20 -2.60
N MET A 173 1.95 24.31 -3.66
CA MET A 173 2.51 25.60 -4.10
C MET A 173 1.67 26.34 -5.14
N ILE A 174 0.85 25.61 -5.91
CA ILE A 174 0.09 26.13 -7.05
C ILE A 174 -1.38 25.70 -6.94
N GLY A 175 -1.66 24.41 -6.81
CA GLY A 175 -3.02 23.86 -6.87
C GLY A 175 -4.00 24.55 -5.90
N GLN A 176 -3.60 24.72 -4.63
CA GLN A 176 -4.40 25.38 -3.60
C GLN A 176 -4.63 26.88 -3.84
N GLU A 177 -3.87 27.49 -4.74
CA GLU A 177 -3.96 28.92 -5.09
C GLU A 177 -4.82 29.14 -6.34
N ILE A 178 -5.34 28.09 -6.99
CA ILE A 178 -6.20 28.20 -8.18
C ILE A 178 -7.64 28.54 -7.76
N GLU A 179 -8.22 29.55 -8.40
CA GLU A 179 -9.58 29.98 -8.11
C GLU A 179 -10.66 29.09 -8.74
N ASP A 180 -11.77 28.91 -8.02
CA ASP A 180 -13.02 28.30 -8.50
C ASP A 180 -12.87 26.91 -9.14
N VAL A 181 -11.96 26.08 -8.61
CA VAL A 181 -11.73 24.71 -9.08
C VAL A 181 -11.81 23.68 -7.95
N GLU A 182 -12.35 22.51 -8.26
CA GLU A 182 -12.41 21.37 -7.32
C GLU A 182 -11.06 20.63 -7.26
N GLU A 183 -10.69 20.14 -6.08
CA GLU A 183 -9.42 19.44 -5.86
C GLU A 183 -9.25 18.20 -6.77
N ASP A 184 -10.35 17.53 -7.10
CA ASP A 184 -10.38 16.36 -8.00
C ASP A 184 -9.87 16.69 -9.41
N SER A 185 -9.85 17.97 -9.79
CA SER A 185 -9.35 18.43 -11.10
C SER A 185 -7.86 18.77 -11.09
N PHE A 186 -7.19 18.77 -9.93
CA PHE A 186 -5.77 19.14 -9.84
C PHE A 186 -4.86 18.25 -10.66
N ASN A 187 -5.18 16.96 -10.82
CA ASN A 187 -4.39 16.08 -11.68
C ASN A 187 -4.37 16.57 -13.14
N LEU A 188 -5.52 16.98 -13.69
CA LEU A 188 -5.66 17.49 -15.06
C LEU A 188 -4.86 18.79 -15.24
N LEU A 189 -5.00 19.72 -14.29
CA LEU A 189 -4.29 21.00 -14.32
C LEU A 189 -2.78 20.84 -14.18
N PHE A 190 -2.33 19.93 -13.32
CA PHE A 190 -0.92 19.60 -13.18
C PHE A 190 -0.32 19.09 -14.49
N PHE A 191 -0.99 18.17 -15.18
CA PHE A 191 -0.52 17.68 -16.48
C PHE A 191 -0.50 18.78 -17.53
N ALA A 192 -1.48 19.69 -17.55
CA ALA A 192 -1.47 20.85 -18.43
C ALA A 192 -0.28 21.78 -18.16
N ASP A 193 0.09 21.97 -16.89
CA ASP A 193 1.22 22.84 -16.50
C ASP A 193 2.57 22.21 -16.86
N ILE A 194 2.82 20.96 -16.45
CA ILE A 194 4.13 20.32 -16.71
C ILE A 194 4.36 20.04 -18.19
N MET A 195 3.30 19.89 -19.00
CA MET A 195 3.41 19.65 -20.44
C MET A 195 3.55 20.95 -21.25
N ASN A 196 3.70 22.10 -20.60
CA ASN A 196 3.87 23.40 -21.23
C ASN A 196 5.30 23.93 -20.96
N ASP A 197 5.96 24.51 -21.96
CA ASP A 197 7.29 25.12 -21.79
C ASP A 197 7.25 26.55 -21.22
N GLY A 198 6.05 27.11 -21.03
CA GLY A 198 5.79 28.49 -20.65
C GLY A 198 5.29 29.36 -21.82
N THR A 199 5.26 28.83 -23.04
CA THR A 199 4.69 29.49 -24.23
C THR A 199 3.83 28.52 -25.04
N VAL A 200 4.30 27.29 -25.25
CA VAL A 200 3.71 26.28 -26.12
C VAL A 200 3.49 24.98 -25.35
N SER A 201 2.27 24.44 -25.46
CA SER A 201 1.99 23.09 -24.97
C SER A 201 2.63 22.03 -25.87
N THR A 202 3.23 21.02 -25.25
CA THR A 202 3.77 19.85 -25.95
C THR A 202 2.69 18.94 -26.53
N HIS A 203 1.44 19.07 -26.07
CA HIS A 203 0.28 18.27 -26.50
C HIS A 203 -0.94 19.18 -26.75
N LYS A 204 -1.72 18.92 -27.81
CA LYS A 204 -2.86 19.77 -28.22
C LYS A 204 -4.22 19.29 -27.70
N ASP A 205 -4.36 18.00 -27.41
CA ASP A 205 -5.65 17.37 -27.14
C ASP A 205 -5.84 17.04 -25.65
N LEU A 206 -5.24 17.81 -24.74
CA LEU A 206 -5.45 17.62 -23.29
C LEU A 206 -6.72 18.34 -22.83
N THR A 207 -7.44 17.74 -21.89
CA THR A 207 -8.69 18.28 -21.33
C THR A 207 -8.51 19.64 -20.64
N ALA A 208 -7.33 19.86 -20.03
CA ALA A 208 -6.93 21.12 -19.42
C ALA A 208 -5.76 21.73 -20.20
N THR A 209 -5.69 23.07 -20.22
CA THR A 209 -4.63 23.82 -20.90
C THR A 209 -4.10 24.95 -20.02
N LEU A 210 -2.78 25.18 -20.05
CA LEU A 210 -2.17 26.36 -19.45
C LEU A 210 -2.11 27.51 -20.48
N LEU A 211 -2.60 28.67 -20.08
CA LEU A 211 -2.58 29.93 -20.84
C LEU A 211 -1.83 31.01 -20.05
N PHE A 212 -1.48 32.12 -20.71
CA PHE A 212 -0.90 33.31 -20.07
C PHE A 212 -1.70 34.56 -20.42
N ARG A 213 -2.11 35.33 -19.41
CA ARG A 213 -2.83 36.60 -19.56
C ARG A 213 -2.07 37.69 -18.81
N ASP A 214 -1.69 38.74 -19.53
CA ASP A 214 -0.90 39.86 -18.99
C ASP A 214 0.42 39.44 -18.31
N GLY A 215 0.97 38.28 -18.69
CA GLY A 215 2.20 37.70 -18.14
C GLY A 215 1.99 36.68 -17.00
N ASP A 216 0.77 36.57 -16.48
CA ASP A 216 0.43 35.63 -15.40
C ASP A 216 -0.21 34.34 -15.93
N PRO A 217 0.07 33.18 -15.30
CA PRO A 217 -0.51 31.90 -15.69
C PRO A 217 -2.01 31.81 -15.37
N VAL A 218 -2.80 31.28 -16.29
CA VAL A 218 -4.24 31.02 -16.14
C VAL A 218 -4.54 29.63 -16.67
N PHE A 219 -5.27 28.83 -15.91
CA PHE A 219 -5.67 27.48 -16.31
C PHE A 219 -7.03 27.50 -17.02
N ASP A 220 -7.13 26.85 -18.18
CA ASP A 220 -8.40 26.54 -18.83
C ASP A 220 -8.77 25.08 -18.54
N LEU A 221 -9.95 24.89 -17.95
CA LEU A 221 -10.56 23.60 -17.73
C LEU A 221 -11.98 23.61 -18.31
N HIS A 222 -12.23 22.78 -19.32
CA HIS A 222 -13.52 22.70 -20.01
C HIS A 222 -14.04 24.05 -20.57
N GLY A 223 -13.14 24.95 -20.98
CA GLY A 223 -13.49 26.27 -21.50
C GLY A 223 -13.76 27.32 -20.41
N LYS A 224 -13.55 26.98 -19.13
CA LYS A 224 -13.61 27.93 -18.01
C LYS A 224 -12.19 28.30 -17.58
N LEU A 225 -11.95 29.60 -17.41
CA LEU A 225 -10.66 30.13 -16.97
C LEU A 225 -10.58 30.20 -15.44
N HIS A 226 -9.44 29.77 -14.90
CA HIS A 226 -9.11 29.73 -13.49
C HIS A 226 -7.78 30.45 -13.26
N ALA A 227 -7.81 31.58 -12.54
CA ALA A 227 -6.63 32.38 -12.23
C ALA A 227 -5.93 31.87 -10.96
N LEU A 228 -4.67 32.28 -10.76
CA LEU A 228 -3.95 32.07 -9.50
C LEU A 228 -4.13 33.27 -8.56
N ARG A 229 -4.40 32.98 -7.28
CA ARG A 229 -4.36 33.96 -6.18
C ARG A 229 -2.95 34.41 -5.84
N ASN A 230 -1.96 33.53 -6.04
CA ASN A 230 -0.56 33.78 -5.70
C ASN A 230 0.39 33.27 -6.79
N VAL A 231 1.03 34.20 -7.51
CA VAL A 231 1.99 33.90 -8.59
C VAL A 231 3.39 33.56 -8.05
N GLU A 232 3.71 33.92 -6.81
CA GLU A 232 5.04 33.67 -6.23
C GLU A 232 5.27 32.17 -5.96
N GLY A 233 4.23 31.47 -5.49
CA GLY A 233 4.24 30.01 -5.37
C GLY A 233 4.54 29.32 -6.70
N TYR A 234 3.92 29.81 -7.77
CA TYR A 234 4.14 29.35 -9.15
C TYR A 234 5.58 29.56 -9.63
N ARG A 235 6.13 30.77 -9.42
CA ARG A 235 7.53 31.08 -9.80
C ARG A 235 8.52 30.23 -9.03
N ARG A 236 8.30 30.02 -7.72
CA ARG A 236 9.15 29.19 -6.87
C ARG A 236 9.09 27.72 -7.28
N PHE A 237 7.92 27.19 -7.63
CA PHE A 237 7.82 25.82 -8.11
C PHE A 237 8.66 25.63 -9.39
N TRP A 238 8.56 26.57 -10.33
CA TRP A 238 9.28 26.49 -11.60
C TRP A 238 10.75 26.91 -11.56
N SER A 239 11.23 27.47 -10.46
CA SER A 239 12.67 27.62 -10.21
C SER A 239 13.31 26.30 -9.76
N ILE A 240 12.51 25.40 -9.17
CA ILE A 240 12.95 24.08 -8.69
C ILE A 240 12.94 23.06 -9.84
N TYR A 241 11.85 22.99 -10.61
CA TYR A 241 11.64 21.95 -11.63
C TYR A 241 11.88 22.42 -13.06
N HIS A 242 12.40 21.52 -13.89
CA HIS A 242 12.53 21.75 -15.32
C HIS A 242 11.21 21.44 -16.04
N ARG A 243 10.75 22.35 -16.91
CA ARG A 243 9.62 22.16 -17.82
C ARG A 243 9.97 22.44 -19.28
N PRO A 244 9.36 21.71 -20.23
CA PRO A 244 8.60 20.48 -20.00
C PRO A 244 9.55 19.33 -19.62
N PRO A 245 9.05 18.19 -19.08
CA PRO A 245 9.85 16.98 -18.90
C PRO A 245 10.62 16.62 -20.18
N LYS A 246 11.75 15.90 -20.06
CA LYS A 246 12.47 15.38 -21.24
C LYS A 246 11.53 14.59 -22.13
N LYS A 247 11.73 14.70 -23.45
CA LYS A 247 10.86 14.06 -24.46
C LYS A 247 10.65 12.56 -24.19
N ASP A 248 11.70 11.87 -23.77
CA ASP A 248 11.68 10.44 -23.48
C ASP A 248 10.75 10.05 -22.32
N TYR A 249 10.45 10.98 -21.41
CA TYR A 249 9.60 10.73 -20.24
C TYR A 249 8.15 11.17 -20.42
N ARG A 250 7.84 12.03 -21.40
CA ARG A 250 6.52 12.69 -21.49
C ARG A 250 5.36 11.71 -21.63
N ASN A 251 5.50 10.74 -22.52
CA ASN A 251 4.45 9.75 -22.77
C ASN A 251 4.26 8.85 -21.54
N GLU A 252 5.35 8.34 -20.97
CA GLU A 252 5.30 7.50 -19.77
C GLU A 252 4.69 8.25 -18.57
N ILE A 253 4.99 9.54 -18.42
CA ILE A 253 4.41 10.41 -17.39
C ILE A 253 2.90 10.56 -17.58
N LEU A 254 2.43 10.78 -18.82
CA LEU A 254 1.00 10.83 -19.13
C LEU A 254 0.31 9.47 -18.90
N GLU A 255 0.97 8.37 -19.25
CA GLU A 255 0.47 7.01 -19.06
C GLU A 255 0.33 6.62 -17.57
N ARG A 256 1.10 7.27 -16.69
CA ARG A 256 1.04 7.10 -15.23
C ARG A 256 0.19 8.16 -14.53
N ARG A 257 -0.62 8.95 -15.24
CA ARG A 257 -1.52 9.97 -14.66
C ARG A 257 -2.35 9.42 -13.50
N ASP A 258 -2.89 8.23 -13.66
CA ASP A 258 -3.76 7.63 -12.67
C ASP A 258 -3.05 7.34 -11.34
N SER A 259 -1.72 7.21 -11.35
CA SER A 259 -0.92 7.04 -10.13
C SER A 259 -1.08 8.18 -9.12
N LEU A 260 -1.46 9.38 -9.59
CA LEU A 260 -1.69 10.58 -8.80
C LEU A 260 -3.06 10.61 -8.12
N ILE A 261 -4.02 9.85 -8.65
CA ILE A 261 -5.40 9.75 -8.14
C ILE A 261 -5.41 8.96 -6.82
N PRO A 262 -6.25 9.32 -5.83
CA PRO A 262 -6.44 8.54 -4.61
C PRO A 262 -6.70 7.05 -4.91
N VAL A 263 -6.11 6.16 -4.11
CA VAL A 263 -6.19 4.70 -4.35
C VAL A 263 -7.62 4.19 -4.43
N VAL A 264 -8.52 4.71 -3.58
CA VAL A 264 -9.94 4.31 -3.56
C VAL A 264 -10.62 4.60 -4.89
N GLU A 265 -10.33 5.76 -5.47
CA GLU A 265 -10.91 6.19 -6.74
C GLU A 265 -10.30 5.41 -7.92
N ARG A 266 -8.98 5.17 -7.93
CA ARG A 266 -8.35 4.29 -8.93
C ARG A 266 -8.96 2.89 -8.97
N VAL A 267 -9.20 2.31 -7.79
CA VAL A 267 -9.80 0.97 -7.65
C VAL A 267 -11.19 0.93 -8.26
N PHE A 268 -11.95 2.02 -8.14
CA PHE A 268 -13.28 2.14 -8.73
C PHE A 268 -13.25 2.37 -10.25
N LYS A 269 -12.34 3.22 -10.73
CA LYS A 269 -12.21 3.58 -12.15
C LYS A 269 -11.46 2.54 -13.01
N GLY A 270 -10.79 1.58 -12.39
CA GLY A 270 -9.97 0.59 -13.10
C GLY A 270 -8.63 1.15 -13.56
N ALA A 271 -8.23 2.27 -12.98
CA ALA A 271 -7.14 3.13 -13.41
C ALA A 271 -5.75 2.61 -12.93
N PHE A 272 -5.55 1.29 -12.98
CA PHE A 272 -4.26 0.69 -12.63
C PHE A 272 -3.40 0.49 -13.86
N TYR A 273 -2.24 1.15 -13.85
CA TYR A 273 -1.20 0.95 -14.86
C TYR A 273 -0.78 -0.53 -14.90
N THR A 274 -0.93 -1.15 -16.08
CA THR A 274 -0.47 -2.53 -16.33
C THR A 274 0.95 -2.45 -16.90
N PRO A 275 1.98 -2.94 -16.18
CA PRO A 275 3.36 -2.79 -16.63
C PRO A 275 3.62 -3.46 -17.98
N LEU A 276 4.37 -2.80 -18.86
CA LEU A 276 4.61 -3.27 -20.23
C LEU A 276 5.21 -4.67 -20.31
N HIS A 277 6.08 -5.06 -19.37
CA HIS A 277 6.65 -6.40 -19.32
C HIS A 277 5.62 -7.48 -18.98
N VAL A 278 4.56 -7.14 -18.25
CA VAL A 278 3.41 -8.01 -17.98
C VAL A 278 2.46 -8.05 -19.18
N VAL A 279 2.27 -6.91 -19.86
CA VAL A 279 1.53 -6.83 -21.14
C VAL A 279 2.17 -7.73 -22.19
N ASP A 280 3.49 -7.73 -22.32
CA ASP A 280 4.22 -8.61 -23.23
C ASP A 280 3.87 -10.08 -22.98
N LYS A 281 3.81 -10.49 -21.71
CA LYS A 281 3.38 -11.86 -21.34
C LYS A 281 1.92 -12.16 -21.65
N ALA A 282 1.01 -11.20 -21.48
CA ALA A 282 -0.38 -11.37 -21.89
C ALA A 282 -0.49 -11.64 -23.41
N TYR A 283 0.27 -10.91 -24.22
CA TYR A 283 0.27 -11.08 -25.68
C TYR A 283 0.93 -12.37 -26.15
N ASP A 284 2.05 -12.77 -25.53
CA ASP A 284 2.69 -14.07 -25.75
C ASP A 284 1.68 -15.19 -25.47
N HIS A 285 0.98 -15.11 -24.34
CA HIS A 285 0.00 -16.11 -23.93
C HIS A 285 -1.22 -16.16 -24.87
N LEU A 286 -1.73 -15.01 -25.29
CA LEU A 286 -2.80 -14.94 -26.31
C LEU A 286 -2.35 -15.55 -27.65
N ALA A 287 -1.12 -15.31 -28.08
CA ALA A 287 -0.58 -15.90 -29.30
C ALA A 287 -0.40 -17.42 -29.18
N PHE A 288 -0.06 -17.92 -27.99
CA PHE A 288 -0.03 -19.35 -27.70
C PHE A 288 -1.43 -19.99 -27.78
N VAL A 289 -2.43 -19.37 -27.13
CA VAL A 289 -3.79 -19.91 -27.05
C VAL A 289 -4.57 -19.77 -28.37
N LEU A 290 -4.48 -18.63 -29.04
CA LEU A 290 -5.30 -18.29 -30.21
C LEU A 290 -4.54 -18.44 -31.55
N GLY A 291 -3.23 -18.72 -31.47
CA GLY A 291 -2.33 -18.83 -32.61
C GLY A 291 -1.73 -17.49 -33.06
N LYS A 292 -0.55 -17.55 -33.69
CA LYS A 292 0.28 -16.38 -34.06
C LYS A 292 -0.43 -15.26 -34.84
N ASN A 293 -1.49 -15.58 -35.59
CA ASN A 293 -2.23 -14.63 -36.44
C ASN A 293 -3.56 -14.17 -35.84
N TRP A 294 -3.79 -14.35 -34.53
CA TRP A 294 -5.08 -14.02 -33.90
C TRP A 294 -5.46 -12.54 -34.09
N GLN A 295 -4.52 -11.61 -34.01
CA GLN A 295 -4.80 -10.17 -34.14
C GLN A 295 -5.40 -9.75 -35.50
N LYS A 296 -5.27 -10.60 -36.54
CA LYS A 296 -5.93 -10.40 -37.85
C LYS A 296 -7.33 -11.02 -37.90
N LYS A 297 -7.58 -12.05 -37.11
CA LYS A 297 -8.78 -12.90 -37.13
C LYS A 297 -9.86 -12.46 -36.15
N TYR A 298 -9.47 -11.69 -35.14
CA TYR A 298 -10.34 -11.25 -34.07
C TYR A 298 -10.44 -9.73 -34.06
N LYS A 299 -11.64 -9.22 -33.78
CA LYS A 299 -11.82 -7.88 -33.21
C LYS A 299 -11.46 -7.95 -31.72
N VAL A 300 -10.93 -6.87 -31.17
CA VAL A 300 -10.56 -6.79 -29.75
C VAL A 300 -11.29 -5.62 -29.11
N TRP A 301 -11.90 -5.86 -27.97
CA TRP A 301 -12.53 -4.82 -27.17
C TRP A 301 -11.94 -4.79 -25.77
N ASP A 302 -11.31 -3.66 -25.42
CA ASP A 302 -11.05 -3.30 -24.03
C ASP A 302 -12.14 -2.33 -23.57
N MET A 303 -12.86 -2.79 -22.55
CA MET A 303 -14.05 -2.20 -21.95
C MET A 303 -13.72 -1.13 -20.90
N CYS A 304 -12.47 -1.11 -20.45
CA CYS A 304 -11.95 -0.33 -19.33
C CYS A 304 -10.46 -0.03 -19.57
N CYS A 305 -10.13 0.49 -20.76
CA CYS A 305 -8.75 0.58 -21.23
C CYS A 305 -7.90 1.62 -20.51
N GLY A 306 -8.51 2.52 -19.74
CA GLY A 306 -7.86 3.73 -19.25
C GLY A 306 -7.20 4.47 -20.41
N VAL A 307 -5.90 4.69 -20.31
CA VAL A 307 -5.06 5.31 -21.34
C VAL A 307 -4.45 4.34 -22.37
N GLY A 308 -4.89 3.07 -22.39
CA GLY A 308 -4.59 2.12 -23.46
C GLY A 308 -3.29 1.33 -23.33
N ASN A 309 -2.73 1.24 -22.12
CA ASN A 309 -1.44 0.58 -21.86
C ASN A 309 -1.43 -0.91 -22.21
N LEU A 310 -2.57 -1.59 -22.09
CA LEU A 310 -2.69 -3.01 -22.41
C LEU A 310 -2.68 -3.25 -23.93
N GLU A 311 -3.09 -2.26 -24.72
CA GLU A 311 -3.26 -2.38 -26.18
C GLU A 311 -2.01 -1.97 -26.96
N VAL A 312 -1.03 -1.31 -26.35
CA VAL A 312 0.12 -0.71 -27.06
C VAL A 312 0.95 -1.72 -27.86
N LYS A 313 0.87 -3.01 -27.51
CA LYS A 313 1.56 -4.11 -28.21
C LYS A 313 0.75 -4.71 -29.36
N HIS A 314 -0.49 -4.26 -29.56
CA HIS A 314 -1.35 -4.77 -30.61
C HIS A 314 -0.88 -4.27 -31.99
N SER A 315 -0.65 -5.20 -32.90
CA SER A 315 -0.14 -4.90 -34.25
C SER A 315 -1.21 -4.37 -35.21
N ASN A 316 -2.49 -4.66 -34.97
CA ASN A 316 -3.58 -4.29 -35.87
C ASN A 316 -4.61 -3.35 -35.21
N HIS A 317 -4.24 -2.08 -35.03
CA HIS A 317 -5.10 -1.10 -34.35
C HIS A 317 -6.49 -0.95 -34.96
N ARG A 318 -6.69 -1.26 -36.26
CA ARG A 318 -8.02 -1.18 -36.90
C ARG A 318 -9.04 -2.18 -36.36
N ASN A 319 -8.57 -3.22 -35.65
CA ASN A 319 -9.43 -4.20 -35.00
C ASN A 319 -9.65 -3.88 -33.52
N LEU A 320 -9.10 -2.78 -32.99
CA LEU A 320 -9.22 -2.40 -31.59
C LEU A 320 -10.41 -1.45 -31.37
N PHE A 321 -11.18 -1.78 -30.34
CA PHE A 321 -12.16 -0.91 -29.72
C PHE A 321 -11.72 -0.70 -28.27
N MET A 322 -11.52 0.56 -27.89
CA MET A 322 -10.94 0.95 -26.61
C MET A 322 -11.90 1.94 -25.94
N SER A 323 -12.53 1.49 -24.86
CA SER A 323 -13.46 2.31 -24.10
C SER A 323 -13.06 2.45 -22.64
N THR A 324 -13.37 3.60 -22.07
CA THR A 324 -13.07 3.95 -20.67
C THR A 324 -14.18 4.83 -20.10
N LEU A 325 -14.29 4.85 -18.77
CA LEU A 325 -15.29 5.63 -18.04
C LEU A 325 -15.08 7.14 -18.23
N ASP A 326 -13.82 7.59 -18.23
CA ASP A 326 -13.47 9.01 -18.17
C ASP A 326 -13.08 9.56 -19.56
N GLN A 327 -13.76 10.63 -20.01
CA GLN A 327 -13.46 11.29 -21.29
C GLN A 327 -12.00 11.78 -21.38
N SER A 328 -11.42 12.21 -20.25
CA SER A 328 -10.03 12.66 -20.19
C SER A 328 -9.02 11.60 -20.60
N ASP A 329 -9.31 10.31 -20.40
CA ASP A 329 -8.40 9.24 -20.78
C ASP A 329 -8.40 9.05 -22.30
N VAL A 330 -9.57 9.24 -22.94
CA VAL A 330 -9.71 9.25 -24.40
C VAL A 330 -8.91 10.39 -25.01
N ASP A 331 -8.95 11.55 -24.37
CA ASP A 331 -8.22 12.75 -24.77
C ASP A 331 -6.70 12.51 -24.66
N VAL A 332 -6.23 11.92 -23.55
CA VAL A 332 -4.83 11.50 -23.38
C VAL A 332 -4.40 10.52 -24.48
N MET A 333 -5.19 9.48 -24.76
CA MET A 333 -4.86 8.52 -25.83
C MET A 333 -4.75 9.19 -27.21
N LYS A 334 -5.57 10.20 -27.49
CA LYS A 334 -5.48 11.00 -28.72
C LYS A 334 -4.19 11.84 -28.73
N ALA A 335 -3.91 12.53 -27.63
CA ALA A 335 -2.74 13.39 -27.47
C ALA A 335 -1.42 12.61 -27.61
N THR A 336 -1.30 11.44 -26.98
CA THR A 336 -0.11 10.58 -27.02
C THR A 336 -0.01 9.75 -28.29
N LYS A 337 -1.04 9.80 -29.16
CA LYS A 337 -1.17 8.95 -30.35
C LYS A 337 -1.15 7.46 -30.02
N THR A 338 -1.61 7.08 -28.81
CA THR A 338 -1.79 5.67 -28.43
C THR A 338 -2.83 5.03 -29.35
N CYS A 339 -2.45 3.92 -30.02
CA CYS A 339 -3.35 3.13 -30.86
C CYS A 339 -4.13 3.96 -31.91
N VAL A 340 -3.45 4.82 -32.68
CA VAL A 340 -4.07 5.85 -33.57
C VAL A 340 -5.25 5.38 -34.42
N ALA A 341 -5.20 4.17 -34.98
CA ALA A 341 -6.23 3.65 -35.87
C ALA A 341 -7.33 2.84 -35.17
N ALA A 342 -7.34 2.81 -33.84
CA ALA A 342 -8.38 2.21 -33.01
C ALA A 342 -9.58 3.13 -32.83
N HIS A 343 -10.75 2.55 -32.58
CA HIS A 343 -11.88 3.29 -32.03
C HIS A 343 -11.60 3.59 -30.55
N ARG A 344 -11.49 4.86 -30.17
CA ARG A 344 -11.22 5.32 -28.80
C ARG A 344 -12.37 6.23 -28.34
N PHE A 345 -13.13 5.80 -27.34
CA PHE A 345 -14.40 6.43 -26.98
C PHE A 345 -14.75 6.31 -25.49
N GLN A 346 -15.52 7.25 -24.96
CA GLN A 346 -16.03 7.20 -23.58
C GLN A 346 -17.25 6.27 -23.53
N TYR A 347 -17.27 5.35 -22.57
CA TYR A 347 -18.39 4.41 -22.39
C TYR A 347 -18.40 3.84 -20.96
N ASP A 348 -19.52 4.00 -20.25
CA ASP A 348 -19.70 3.37 -18.94
C ASP A 348 -20.25 1.95 -19.12
N TYR A 349 -19.37 0.95 -19.19
CA TYR A 349 -19.76 -0.42 -19.47
C TYR A 349 -20.76 -1.04 -18.48
N LEU A 350 -20.91 -0.51 -17.27
CA LEU A 350 -21.82 -1.10 -16.29
C LEU A 350 -23.18 -0.39 -16.22
N ASN A 351 -23.34 0.74 -16.91
CA ASN A 351 -24.54 1.57 -16.87
C ASN A 351 -25.08 1.96 -18.25
N ASP A 352 -24.21 2.24 -19.23
CA ASP A 352 -24.62 2.62 -20.58
C ASP A 352 -25.23 1.42 -21.33
N ASP A 353 -26.33 1.67 -22.06
CA ASP A 353 -27.03 0.71 -22.93
C ASP A 353 -27.54 -0.57 -22.23
N VAL A 354 -27.84 -0.50 -20.93
CA VAL A 354 -28.47 -1.58 -20.16
C VAL A 354 -29.81 -1.09 -19.62
N THR A 355 -30.89 -1.80 -19.93
CA THR A 355 -32.23 -1.51 -19.39
C THR A 355 -32.33 -1.95 -17.92
N GLU A 356 -33.38 -1.49 -17.21
CA GLU A 356 -33.60 -1.89 -15.80
C GLU A 356 -33.80 -3.40 -15.62
N ASP A 357 -34.32 -4.10 -16.63
CA ASP A 357 -34.46 -5.57 -16.66
C ASP A 357 -33.22 -6.30 -17.19
N GLY A 358 -32.13 -5.58 -17.46
CA GLY A 358 -30.83 -6.15 -17.82
C GLY A 358 -30.66 -6.54 -19.28
N LYS A 359 -31.52 -6.05 -20.18
CA LYS A 359 -31.36 -6.21 -21.63
C LYS A 359 -30.36 -5.17 -22.15
N ILE A 360 -29.58 -5.58 -23.15
CA ILE A 360 -28.65 -4.69 -23.84
C ILE A 360 -29.39 -3.98 -24.96
N ASP A 361 -29.42 -2.65 -24.93
CA ASP A 361 -30.02 -1.80 -25.95
C ASP A 361 -29.12 -0.61 -26.28
N TYR A 362 -28.39 -0.74 -27.38
CA TYR A 362 -27.43 0.26 -27.85
C TYR A 362 -28.06 1.57 -28.33
N SER A 363 -29.38 1.64 -28.47
CA SER A 363 -30.07 2.87 -28.88
C SER A 363 -30.23 3.88 -27.73
N LEU A 364 -30.05 3.43 -26.48
CA LEU A 364 -30.22 4.28 -25.30
C LEU A 364 -29.19 5.41 -25.26
N THR A 365 -27.92 5.11 -25.51
CA THR A 365 -26.85 6.12 -25.54
C THR A 365 -26.30 6.38 -26.94
N ASN A 366 -26.37 5.39 -27.84
CA ASN A 366 -25.70 5.40 -29.15
C ASN A 366 -24.20 5.68 -29.11
N LYS A 367 -23.54 5.50 -27.95
CA LYS A 367 -22.09 5.73 -27.81
C LYS A 367 -21.24 4.62 -28.43
N LEU A 368 -21.76 3.39 -28.50
CA LEU A 368 -21.00 2.25 -29.02
C LEU A 368 -20.77 2.38 -30.55
N PRO A 369 -19.52 2.26 -31.04
CA PRO A 369 -19.22 2.36 -32.46
C PRO A 369 -20.07 1.40 -33.31
N LYS A 370 -20.57 1.90 -34.45
CA LYS A 370 -21.42 1.10 -35.36
C LYS A 370 -20.73 -0.20 -35.80
N GLU A 371 -19.44 -0.14 -36.12
CA GLU A 371 -18.66 -1.31 -36.53
C GLU A 371 -18.65 -2.41 -35.47
N LEU A 372 -18.55 -2.04 -34.18
CA LEU A 372 -18.60 -3.01 -33.08
C LEU A 372 -20.01 -3.59 -32.90
N ARG A 373 -21.06 -2.74 -32.98
CA ARG A 373 -22.46 -3.20 -32.93
C ARG A 373 -22.76 -4.21 -34.04
N ASP A 374 -22.32 -3.92 -35.26
CA ASP A 374 -22.47 -4.79 -36.41
C ASP A 374 -21.73 -6.12 -36.19
N ALA A 375 -20.49 -6.10 -35.69
CA ALA A 375 -19.71 -7.29 -35.39
C ALA A 375 -20.35 -8.18 -34.30
N ILE A 376 -20.92 -7.57 -33.25
CA ILE A 376 -21.66 -8.28 -32.20
C ILE A 376 -22.91 -8.96 -32.79
N ALA A 377 -23.71 -8.22 -33.58
CA ALA A 377 -24.91 -8.75 -34.23
C ALA A 377 -24.60 -9.89 -35.21
N ALA A 378 -23.49 -9.77 -35.96
CA ALA A 378 -23.00 -10.79 -36.87
C ALA A 378 -22.31 -11.98 -36.16
N LYS A 379 -22.16 -11.94 -34.83
CA LYS A 379 -21.46 -12.96 -34.02
C LYS A 379 -20.03 -13.20 -34.51
N GLU A 380 -19.35 -12.12 -34.88
CA GLU A 380 -17.94 -12.17 -35.23
C GLU A 380 -17.06 -12.61 -34.06
N LYS A 381 -15.82 -13.00 -34.38
CA LYS A 381 -14.85 -13.42 -33.38
C LYS A 381 -14.32 -12.20 -32.62
N ILE A 382 -14.72 -12.08 -31.36
CA ILE A 382 -14.29 -11.00 -30.47
C ILE A 382 -13.42 -11.55 -29.33
N VAL A 383 -12.30 -10.88 -29.08
CA VAL A 383 -11.51 -11.02 -27.84
C VAL A 383 -11.82 -9.84 -26.95
N VAL A 384 -12.32 -10.09 -25.75
CA VAL A 384 -12.36 -9.10 -24.67
C VAL A 384 -11.01 -9.17 -23.96
N LEU A 385 -10.21 -8.11 -24.05
CA LEU A 385 -8.89 -8.01 -23.42
C LEU A 385 -8.96 -6.86 -22.41
N ILE A 386 -8.95 -7.17 -21.10
CA ILE A 386 -9.29 -6.17 -20.08
C ILE A 386 -8.46 -6.30 -18.80
N ASN A 387 -8.26 -5.16 -18.12
CA ASN A 387 -7.85 -5.09 -16.72
C ASN A 387 -8.91 -4.31 -15.90
N PRO A 388 -10.05 -4.95 -15.57
CA PRO A 388 -11.17 -4.26 -14.94
C PRO A 388 -10.88 -3.79 -13.51
N PRO A 389 -11.68 -2.84 -13.01
CA PRO A 389 -11.57 -2.35 -11.63
C PRO A 389 -11.70 -3.43 -10.55
N TYR A 390 -10.90 -3.30 -9.50
CA TYR A 390 -10.77 -4.25 -8.38
C TYR A 390 -11.65 -3.92 -7.15
N ALA A 391 -12.65 -3.05 -7.31
CA ALA A 391 -13.48 -2.54 -6.22
C ALA A 391 -14.53 -3.54 -5.73
N GLU A 392 -14.74 -3.58 -4.40
CA GLU A 392 -15.71 -4.43 -3.71
C GLU A 392 -16.58 -3.58 -2.75
N ALA A 393 -17.90 -3.73 -2.78
CA ALA A 393 -18.80 -3.07 -1.83
C ALA A 393 -18.83 -3.80 -0.47
N MET A 394 -18.55 -3.08 0.62
CA MET A 394 -18.64 -3.64 1.99
C MET A 394 -20.08 -3.89 2.44
N ASN A 395 -21.04 -3.06 2.02
CA ASN A 395 -22.47 -3.15 2.36
C ASN A 395 -23.32 -3.41 1.11
N ALA A 396 -24.47 -4.08 1.28
CA ALA A 396 -25.45 -4.20 0.20
C ALA A 396 -26.15 -2.84 0.01
N GLY A 397 -26.26 -2.37 -1.24
CA GLY A 397 -27.05 -1.18 -1.59
C GLY A 397 -26.30 0.15 -1.62
N THR A 398 -24.96 0.16 -1.48
CA THR A 398 -24.14 1.37 -1.66
C THR A 398 -22.96 1.12 -2.61
N GLY A 399 -22.51 2.14 -3.34
CA GLY A 399 -21.32 2.09 -4.21
C GLY A 399 -21.43 1.07 -5.35
N VAL A 400 -20.42 0.21 -5.53
CA VAL A 400 -20.32 -0.83 -6.58
C VAL A 400 -21.60 -1.66 -6.77
N ALA A 401 -22.41 -1.86 -5.72
CA ALA A 401 -23.66 -2.62 -5.79
C ALA A 401 -24.84 -1.89 -6.49
N THR A 402 -24.69 -0.62 -6.88
CA THR A 402 -25.77 0.22 -7.43
C THR A 402 -25.74 0.41 -8.94
N THR A 403 -24.74 -0.15 -9.64
CA THR A 403 -24.70 -0.12 -11.12
C THR A 403 -25.95 -0.80 -11.70
N VAL A 404 -26.32 -0.44 -12.92
CA VAL A 404 -27.47 -1.05 -13.60
C VAL A 404 -27.24 -2.56 -13.74
N VAL A 405 -26.06 -2.98 -14.21
CA VAL A 405 -25.68 -4.41 -14.31
C VAL A 405 -25.73 -5.12 -12.95
N GLY A 406 -25.19 -4.52 -11.89
CA GLY A 406 -25.18 -5.11 -10.55
C GLY A 406 -26.59 -5.35 -9.99
N ARG A 407 -27.53 -4.45 -10.29
CA ARG A 407 -28.95 -4.59 -9.91
C ARG A 407 -29.69 -5.59 -10.79
N ALA A 408 -29.58 -5.47 -12.11
CA ALA A 408 -30.37 -6.24 -13.07
C ALA A 408 -29.86 -7.68 -13.26
N LEU A 409 -28.54 -7.88 -13.35
CA LEU A 409 -27.93 -9.19 -13.62
C LEU A 409 -27.35 -9.86 -12.37
N GLY A 410 -27.12 -9.10 -11.30
CA GLY A 410 -26.46 -9.56 -10.07
C GLY A 410 -27.35 -10.30 -9.05
N GLY A 411 -28.68 -10.33 -9.25
CA GLY A 411 -29.65 -10.83 -8.25
C GLY A 411 -29.38 -12.26 -7.74
N ASN A 412 -28.93 -13.16 -8.62
CA ASN A 412 -28.78 -14.59 -8.29
C ASN A 412 -27.31 -15.04 -8.08
N VAL A 413 -26.35 -14.12 -8.00
CA VAL A 413 -24.93 -14.47 -7.75
C VAL A 413 -24.45 -14.08 -6.35
N GLY A 414 -25.38 -13.66 -5.49
CA GLY A 414 -25.14 -13.43 -4.06
C GLY A 414 -24.07 -12.37 -3.79
N PHE A 415 -23.04 -12.74 -3.02
CA PHE A 415 -21.97 -11.83 -2.60
C PHE A 415 -21.10 -11.36 -3.78
N ALA A 416 -20.92 -12.19 -4.81
CA ALA A 416 -20.06 -11.89 -5.95
C ALA A 416 -20.45 -10.62 -6.71
N ARG A 417 -21.73 -10.23 -6.71
CA ARG A 417 -22.21 -9.00 -7.36
C ARG A 417 -21.58 -7.72 -6.80
N ARG A 418 -20.96 -7.80 -5.62
CA ARG A 418 -20.31 -6.66 -4.97
C ARG A 418 -18.96 -6.33 -5.58
N GLU A 419 -18.44 -7.13 -6.50
CA GLU A 419 -17.20 -6.88 -7.25
C GLU A 419 -17.49 -6.27 -8.62
N LEU A 420 -16.80 -5.20 -9.01
CA LEU A 420 -16.97 -4.62 -10.34
C LEU A 420 -16.55 -5.59 -11.44
N PHE A 421 -15.39 -6.25 -11.35
CA PHE A 421 -14.95 -7.18 -12.40
C PHE A 421 -15.94 -8.35 -12.61
N ILE A 422 -16.68 -8.77 -11.58
CA ILE A 422 -17.75 -9.77 -11.73
C ILE A 422 -18.90 -9.21 -12.56
N GLN A 423 -19.28 -7.95 -12.34
CA GLN A 423 -20.33 -7.31 -13.13
C GLN A 423 -19.93 -7.20 -14.60
N PHE A 424 -18.66 -6.90 -14.90
CA PHE A 424 -18.13 -6.98 -16.26
C PHE A 424 -18.36 -8.38 -16.84
N LEU A 425 -17.96 -9.45 -16.13
CA LEU A 425 -18.15 -10.83 -16.60
C LEU A 425 -19.64 -11.19 -16.80
N LEU A 426 -20.54 -10.71 -15.94
CA LEU A 426 -21.99 -10.94 -16.08
C LEU A 426 -22.55 -10.27 -17.35
N ARG A 427 -22.16 -9.02 -17.63
CA ARG A 427 -22.57 -8.34 -18.86
C ARG A 427 -21.96 -9.02 -20.08
N ILE A 428 -20.65 -9.32 -20.07
CA ILE A 428 -19.97 -10.03 -21.17
C ILE A 428 -20.63 -11.36 -21.49
N GLN A 429 -21.00 -12.15 -20.47
CA GLN A 429 -21.66 -13.45 -20.68
C GLN A 429 -23.02 -13.29 -21.40
N THR A 430 -23.72 -12.18 -21.16
CA THR A 430 -25.03 -11.87 -21.76
C THR A 430 -24.88 -11.25 -23.15
N GLU A 431 -23.98 -10.29 -23.29
CA GLU A 431 -23.76 -9.47 -24.49
C GLU A 431 -22.91 -10.20 -25.54
N LEU A 432 -21.92 -10.97 -25.12
CA LEU A 432 -20.89 -11.59 -25.96
C LEU A 432 -20.75 -13.10 -25.67
N PRO A 433 -21.80 -13.91 -25.87
CA PRO A 433 -21.81 -15.33 -25.50
C PRO A 433 -20.82 -16.21 -26.29
N ASN A 434 -20.14 -15.68 -27.32
CA ASN A 434 -19.15 -16.40 -28.12
C ASN A 434 -17.74 -15.76 -28.09
N ALA A 435 -17.48 -14.88 -27.14
CA ALA A 435 -16.19 -14.21 -27.01
C ALA A 435 -15.11 -15.09 -26.37
N ILE A 436 -13.86 -14.74 -26.65
CA ILE A 436 -12.73 -15.10 -25.80
C ILE A 436 -12.53 -13.96 -24.80
N VAL A 437 -12.49 -14.26 -23.51
CA VAL A 437 -12.28 -13.27 -22.45
C VAL A 437 -10.90 -13.49 -21.85
N ALA A 438 -10.02 -12.52 -22.01
CA ALA A 438 -8.68 -12.48 -21.46
C ALA A 438 -8.58 -11.32 -20.47
N MET A 439 -8.49 -11.64 -19.18
CA MET A 439 -8.73 -10.66 -18.12
C MET A 439 -7.67 -10.73 -17.02
N PHE A 440 -7.13 -9.57 -16.63
CA PHE A 440 -6.46 -9.39 -15.35
C PHE A 440 -7.48 -9.28 -14.22
N SER A 441 -7.35 -10.09 -13.17
CA SER A 441 -8.34 -10.13 -12.08
C SER A 441 -7.75 -10.67 -10.77
N LYS A 442 -8.39 -10.35 -9.64
CA LYS A 442 -8.21 -11.14 -8.41
C LYS A 442 -8.82 -12.53 -8.62
N LEU A 443 -8.22 -13.57 -8.04
CA LEU A 443 -8.66 -14.96 -8.25
C LEU A 443 -9.88 -15.41 -7.43
N LYS A 444 -10.53 -14.52 -6.68
CA LYS A 444 -11.66 -14.87 -5.79
C LYS A 444 -12.82 -15.57 -6.51
N TYR A 445 -13.06 -15.26 -7.78
CA TYR A 445 -14.12 -15.90 -8.57
C TYR A 445 -13.81 -17.36 -8.92
N VAL A 446 -12.54 -17.76 -8.89
CA VAL A 446 -12.09 -19.12 -9.21
C VAL A 446 -12.32 -20.06 -8.04
N ASN A 447 -11.97 -19.66 -6.81
CA ASN A 447 -11.93 -20.59 -5.66
C ASN A 447 -12.47 -20.05 -4.33
N ALA A 448 -12.95 -18.80 -4.25
CA ALA A 448 -13.47 -18.29 -2.99
C ALA A 448 -14.91 -18.79 -2.75
N PRO A 449 -15.26 -19.25 -1.54
CA PRO A 449 -16.59 -19.81 -1.24
C PRO A 449 -17.75 -18.82 -1.42
N ASN A 450 -17.49 -17.51 -1.27
CA ASN A 450 -18.53 -16.49 -1.48
C ASN A 450 -18.93 -16.32 -2.96
N PHE A 451 -18.25 -17.01 -3.88
CA PHE A 451 -18.42 -16.91 -5.33
C PHE A 451 -19.05 -18.17 -5.94
N ASP A 452 -19.46 -19.16 -5.15
CA ASP A 452 -20.09 -20.40 -5.65
C ASP A 452 -21.28 -20.10 -6.57
N GLY A 453 -22.22 -19.25 -6.13
CA GLY A 453 -23.38 -18.89 -6.94
C GLY A 453 -23.04 -18.12 -8.23
N PHE A 454 -21.88 -17.45 -8.28
CA PHE A 454 -21.35 -16.91 -9.53
C PHE A 454 -20.80 -18.02 -10.42
N ARG A 455 -20.02 -18.95 -9.86
CA ARG A 455 -19.48 -20.10 -10.59
C ARG A 455 -20.58 -21.01 -11.13
N ASP A 456 -21.72 -21.15 -10.47
CA ASP A 456 -22.86 -21.90 -11.01
C ASP A 456 -23.35 -21.33 -12.37
N LYS A 457 -23.17 -20.02 -12.59
CA LYS A 457 -23.51 -19.35 -13.84
C LYS A 457 -22.33 -19.22 -14.81
N TRP A 458 -21.15 -18.90 -14.30
CA TRP A 458 -19.93 -18.72 -15.09
C TRP A 458 -19.36 -20.07 -15.52
N ASN A 459 -19.89 -20.61 -16.61
CA ASN A 459 -19.51 -21.92 -17.13
C ASN A 459 -18.51 -21.83 -18.30
N ALA A 460 -17.84 -20.69 -18.51
CA ALA A 460 -16.88 -20.52 -19.60
C ALA A 460 -15.67 -21.46 -19.46
N ARG A 461 -15.20 -22.03 -20.57
CA ARG A 461 -14.06 -22.95 -20.57
C ARG A 461 -12.76 -22.18 -20.37
N TYR A 462 -11.97 -22.59 -19.38
CA TYR A 462 -10.60 -22.10 -19.19
C TYR A 462 -9.68 -22.53 -20.34
N LEU A 463 -8.86 -21.60 -20.83
CA LEU A 463 -7.89 -21.82 -21.92
C LEU A 463 -6.42 -21.68 -21.47
N GLY A 464 -6.18 -21.28 -20.22
CA GLY A 464 -4.84 -21.05 -19.68
C GLY A 464 -4.64 -19.62 -19.20
N GLY A 465 -3.49 -19.36 -18.56
CA GLY A 465 -3.13 -18.04 -18.07
C GLY A 465 -1.92 -18.08 -17.16
N PHE A 466 -1.61 -16.94 -16.55
CA PHE A 466 -0.54 -16.79 -15.57
C PHE A 466 -0.97 -15.93 -14.39
N VAL A 467 -0.20 -15.97 -13.30
CA VAL A 467 -0.36 -15.14 -12.11
C VAL A 467 0.93 -14.38 -11.80
N VAL A 468 0.78 -13.13 -11.36
CA VAL A 468 1.86 -12.26 -10.87
C VAL A 468 1.54 -11.74 -9.48
N PRO A 469 2.53 -11.33 -8.68
CA PRO A 469 2.29 -10.66 -7.41
C PRO A 469 1.52 -9.35 -7.60
N SER A 470 0.57 -9.03 -6.73
CA SER A 470 -0.18 -7.78 -6.70
C SER A 470 0.69 -6.52 -6.74
N HIS A 471 1.81 -6.52 -6.03
CA HIS A 471 2.76 -5.39 -5.99
C HIS A 471 3.54 -5.18 -7.29
N THR A 472 3.29 -5.99 -8.33
CA THR A 472 3.75 -5.71 -9.70
C THR A 472 3.00 -4.52 -10.31
N PHE A 473 1.78 -4.21 -9.84
CA PHE A 473 0.97 -3.10 -10.30
C PHE A 473 1.09 -1.90 -9.35
N ASP A 474 1.37 -0.73 -9.91
CA ASP A 474 1.59 0.49 -9.12
C ASP A 474 0.35 0.88 -8.28
N GLY A 475 0.57 1.06 -6.98
CA GLY A 475 -0.48 1.50 -6.05
C GLY A 475 -1.39 0.40 -5.49
N LEU A 476 -1.28 -0.85 -5.94
CA LEU A 476 -1.95 -1.98 -5.30
C LEU A 476 -1.23 -2.39 -4.01
N LYS A 477 -1.96 -2.36 -2.89
CA LYS A 477 -1.49 -2.82 -1.57
C LYS A 477 -2.02 -4.23 -1.26
N GLY A 478 -1.20 -5.04 -0.60
CA GLY A 478 -1.55 -6.37 -0.11
C GLY A 478 -0.78 -7.49 -0.83
N GLU A 479 -0.83 -8.69 -0.26
CA GLU A 479 -0.10 -9.87 -0.71
C GLU A 479 -1.07 -10.90 -1.30
N PHE A 480 -1.36 -10.79 -2.59
CA PHE A 480 -2.27 -11.71 -3.29
C PHE A 480 -1.91 -11.81 -4.78
N PRO A 481 -2.37 -12.85 -5.50
CA PRO A 481 -2.07 -13.00 -6.91
C PRO A 481 -3.05 -12.19 -7.76
N ILE A 482 -2.53 -11.53 -8.80
CA ILE A 482 -3.32 -11.04 -9.93
C ILE A 482 -3.13 -12.04 -11.06
N GLY A 483 -4.24 -12.59 -11.57
CA GLY A 483 -4.22 -13.54 -12.67
C GLY A 483 -4.60 -12.89 -13.99
N PHE A 484 -3.83 -13.15 -15.05
CA PHE A 484 -4.25 -12.98 -16.43
C PHE A 484 -4.79 -14.33 -16.92
N LEU A 485 -6.12 -14.47 -16.94
CA LEU A 485 -6.78 -15.73 -17.27
C LEU A 485 -7.58 -15.59 -18.56
N VAL A 486 -7.50 -16.62 -19.43
CA VAL A 486 -8.19 -16.67 -20.72
C VAL A 486 -9.32 -17.69 -20.67
N TRP A 487 -10.50 -17.27 -21.12
CA TRP A 487 -11.75 -18.03 -21.08
C TRP A 487 -12.43 -18.04 -22.45
N ASP A 488 -13.09 -19.13 -22.79
CA ASP A 488 -13.94 -19.27 -23.98
C ASP A 488 -15.40 -19.34 -23.53
N THR A 489 -16.18 -18.29 -23.78
CA THR A 489 -17.59 -18.22 -23.34
C THR A 489 -18.52 -19.08 -24.18
N ALA A 490 -18.10 -19.48 -25.39
CA ALA A 490 -18.87 -20.36 -26.25
C ALA A 490 -18.87 -21.82 -25.78
N LYS A 491 -17.92 -22.20 -24.91
CA LYS A 491 -17.72 -23.58 -24.47
C LYS A 491 -17.92 -23.70 -22.96
N LYS A 492 -18.54 -24.82 -22.57
CA LYS A 492 -18.70 -25.16 -21.15
C LYS A 492 -17.37 -25.64 -20.56
N ARG A 493 -17.11 -25.23 -19.32
CA ARG A 493 -16.01 -25.72 -18.49
C ARG A 493 -16.17 -27.20 -18.17
N LYS A 494 -15.08 -27.84 -17.77
CA LYS A 494 -15.07 -29.22 -17.27
C LYS A 494 -15.29 -29.22 -15.76
N GLU A 495 -15.90 -30.29 -15.27
CA GLU A 495 -16.06 -30.59 -13.85
C GLU A 495 -15.21 -31.83 -13.49
N PRO A 496 -14.56 -31.89 -12.31
CA PRO A 496 -14.49 -30.82 -11.30
C PRO A 496 -13.72 -29.59 -11.81
N PHE A 497 -14.18 -28.40 -11.43
CA PHE A 497 -13.57 -27.15 -11.87
C PHE A 497 -12.24 -26.88 -11.15
N GLU A 498 -11.15 -26.89 -11.90
CA GLU A 498 -9.84 -26.44 -11.48
C GLU A 498 -9.14 -25.69 -12.62
N ILE A 499 -8.18 -24.84 -12.27
CA ILE A 499 -7.31 -24.17 -13.24
C ILE A 499 -5.85 -24.35 -12.84
N GLU A 500 -4.96 -24.42 -13.82
CA GLU A 500 -3.51 -24.33 -13.64
C GLU A 500 -3.00 -23.08 -14.35
N ALA A 501 -2.25 -22.25 -13.63
CA ALA A 501 -1.67 -21.02 -14.17
C ALA A 501 -0.14 -21.03 -13.97
N GLU A 502 0.58 -20.49 -14.96
CA GLU A 502 2.01 -20.21 -14.81
C GLU A 502 2.22 -19.14 -13.72
N VAL A 503 3.25 -19.30 -12.90
CA VAL A 503 3.60 -18.37 -11.84
C VAL A 503 4.77 -17.53 -12.31
N LEU A 504 4.58 -16.23 -12.35
CA LEU A 504 5.61 -15.25 -12.70
C LEU A 504 6.05 -14.47 -11.47
N ASN A 505 7.31 -14.03 -11.45
CA ASN A 505 7.77 -13.04 -10.49
C ASN A 505 7.40 -11.60 -10.93
N THR A 506 7.78 -10.60 -10.13
CA THR A 506 7.51 -9.17 -10.41
C THR A 506 8.10 -8.64 -11.72
N HIS A 507 9.08 -9.34 -12.29
CA HIS A 507 9.71 -9.01 -13.57
C HIS A 507 9.13 -9.83 -14.72
N ALA A 508 7.94 -10.44 -14.53
CA ALA A 508 7.27 -11.30 -15.48
C ALA A 508 8.11 -12.50 -15.98
N LYS A 509 9.05 -12.98 -15.14
CA LYS A 509 9.83 -14.19 -15.42
C LYS A 509 9.17 -15.41 -14.77
N PRO A 510 9.08 -16.55 -15.48
CA PRO A 510 8.46 -17.76 -14.94
C PRO A 510 9.28 -18.34 -13.78
N ILE A 511 8.58 -18.76 -12.73
CA ILE A 511 9.14 -19.36 -11.52
C ILE A 511 8.42 -20.64 -11.11
N GLY A 512 7.37 -21.05 -11.82
CA GLY A 512 6.66 -22.31 -11.56
C GLY A 512 5.26 -22.31 -12.16
N ALA A 513 4.41 -23.21 -11.66
CA ALA A 513 2.99 -23.26 -11.97
C ALA A 513 2.20 -23.52 -10.68
N LYS A 514 0.94 -23.08 -10.63
CA LYS A 514 0.04 -23.31 -9.50
C LYS A 514 -1.34 -23.74 -9.96
N ARG A 515 -1.91 -24.71 -9.25
CA ARG A 515 -3.31 -25.11 -9.39
C ARG A 515 -4.19 -24.39 -8.38
N PHE A 516 -5.36 -23.97 -8.85
CA PHE A 516 -6.43 -23.41 -8.04
C PHE A 516 -7.65 -24.31 -8.17
N TYR A 517 -8.23 -24.68 -7.02
CA TYR A 517 -9.30 -25.65 -6.95
C TYR A 517 -10.60 -24.99 -6.52
N ASP A 518 -11.70 -25.30 -7.20
CA ASP A 518 -13.02 -25.04 -6.68
C ASP A 518 -13.38 -26.11 -5.65
N VAL A 519 -13.73 -25.68 -4.44
CA VAL A 519 -14.03 -26.57 -3.33
C VAL A 519 -15.40 -26.18 -2.76
N PRO A 520 -16.34 -27.14 -2.69
CA PRO A 520 -17.63 -26.95 -2.04
C PRO A 520 -17.51 -26.50 -0.57
N LYS A 521 -18.46 -25.67 -0.12
CA LYS A 521 -18.48 -25.11 1.24
C LYS A 521 -18.49 -26.14 2.37
N ASP A 522 -19.13 -27.28 2.15
CA ASP A 522 -19.20 -28.41 3.07
C ASP A 522 -17.86 -29.17 3.17
N GLY A 523 -16.97 -29.02 2.19
CA GLY A 523 -15.60 -29.54 2.21
C GLY A 523 -14.57 -28.65 2.91
N LEU A 524 -14.97 -27.49 3.44
CA LEU A 524 -14.05 -26.52 4.07
C LEU A 524 -13.82 -26.80 5.55
N LEU A 525 -12.62 -26.48 6.04
CA LEU A 525 -12.19 -26.74 7.43
C LEU A 525 -13.15 -26.16 8.49
N ASN A 526 -13.81 -25.03 8.22
CA ASN A 526 -14.74 -24.43 9.18
C ASN A 526 -16.01 -25.25 9.40
N ALA A 527 -16.38 -26.13 8.46
CA ALA A 527 -17.51 -27.06 8.60
C ALA A 527 -17.13 -28.28 9.46
N TRP A 528 -15.83 -28.56 9.65
CA TRP A 528 -15.35 -29.69 10.46
C TRP A 528 -15.44 -29.46 11.97
N ILE A 529 -15.30 -28.20 12.42
CA ILE A 529 -15.23 -27.85 13.84
C ILE A 529 -16.61 -28.02 14.49
N LYS A 530 -16.70 -28.88 15.51
CA LYS A 530 -17.90 -28.99 16.35
C LYS A 530 -18.03 -27.76 17.25
N ARG A 531 -19.00 -26.90 16.96
CA ARG A 531 -19.25 -25.67 17.72
C ARG A 531 -20.21 -25.95 18.87
N ALA A 532 -19.80 -25.63 20.09
CA ALA A 532 -20.66 -25.72 21.27
C ALA A 532 -21.83 -24.71 21.15
N LYS A 533 -23.02 -25.12 21.59
CA LYS A 533 -24.20 -24.25 21.60
C LYS A 533 -24.07 -23.23 22.73
N PRO A 534 -24.23 -21.92 22.47
CA PRO A 534 -24.21 -20.93 23.53
C PRO A 534 -25.38 -21.11 24.51
N ASN A 535 -25.12 -20.92 25.81
CA ASN A 535 -26.10 -20.94 26.89
C ASN A 535 -26.49 -19.49 27.29
N ALA A 536 -27.19 -19.34 28.42
CA ALA A 536 -27.62 -18.02 28.92
C ALA A 536 -26.55 -17.29 29.76
N THR A 537 -25.43 -17.95 30.09
CA THR A 537 -24.37 -17.36 30.90
C THR A 537 -23.67 -16.25 30.13
N PRO A 538 -23.59 -15.02 30.65
CA PRO A 538 -22.90 -13.93 29.98
C PRO A 538 -21.40 -14.20 29.81
N ALA A 539 -20.84 -13.84 28.66
CA ALA A 539 -19.41 -13.88 28.38
C ALA A 539 -18.90 -12.50 27.96
N LEU A 540 -17.61 -12.23 28.19
CA LEU A 540 -16.97 -10.98 27.84
C LEU A 540 -16.51 -11.03 26.37
N PRO A 541 -17.08 -10.24 25.45
CA PRO A 541 -16.67 -10.24 24.05
C PRO A 541 -15.33 -9.51 23.87
N LEU A 542 -14.27 -10.27 23.60
CA LEU A 542 -12.92 -9.76 23.43
C LEU A 542 -12.61 -9.38 21.98
N THR A 543 -11.75 -8.38 21.79
CA THR A 543 -11.07 -8.05 20.53
C THR A 543 -9.58 -8.35 20.58
N ASN A 544 -9.01 -8.43 21.78
CA ASN A 544 -7.61 -8.76 22.06
C ASN A 544 -7.49 -9.49 23.42
N ALA A 545 -6.28 -9.81 23.87
CA ALA A 545 -6.04 -10.55 25.12
C ALA A 545 -6.73 -9.92 26.33
N LEU A 546 -6.57 -8.60 26.51
CA LEU A 546 -7.06 -7.83 27.67
C LEU A 546 -8.08 -6.75 27.29
N GLU A 547 -8.58 -6.75 26.05
CA GLU A 547 -9.43 -5.68 25.52
C GLU A 547 -10.81 -6.23 25.14
N PRO A 548 -11.86 -5.87 25.90
CA PRO A 548 -13.23 -6.01 25.45
C PRO A 548 -13.53 -5.13 24.24
N THR A 549 -14.53 -5.51 23.44
CA THR A 549 -14.97 -4.64 22.34
C THR A 549 -15.53 -3.32 22.85
N THR A 550 -15.24 -2.22 22.14
CA THR A 550 -15.87 -0.92 22.37
C THR A 550 -17.24 -0.81 21.69
N ARG A 551 -17.59 -1.77 20.82
CA ARG A 551 -18.87 -1.79 20.12
C ARG A 551 -20.00 -2.17 21.08
N THR A 552 -21.16 -1.58 20.88
CA THR A 552 -22.39 -1.91 21.62
C THR A 552 -23.46 -2.55 20.72
N GLY A 553 -23.42 -2.31 19.41
CA GLY A 553 -24.32 -2.92 18.42
C GLY A 553 -23.68 -4.05 17.60
N ASP A 554 -24.48 -5.08 17.31
CA ASP A 554 -24.09 -6.28 16.54
C ASP A 554 -22.81 -6.96 17.08
N VAL A 555 -22.75 -7.10 18.41
CA VAL A 555 -21.63 -7.76 19.11
C VAL A 555 -21.92 -9.24 19.24
N ARG A 556 -20.95 -10.07 18.84
CA ARG A 556 -21.00 -11.53 19.01
C ARG A 556 -20.17 -11.96 20.22
N GLY A 557 -20.26 -13.23 20.61
CA GLY A 557 -19.46 -13.77 21.71
C GLY A 557 -19.86 -13.28 23.10
N THR A 558 -21.09 -12.77 23.27
CA THR A 558 -21.63 -12.27 24.55
C THR A 558 -22.22 -13.37 25.45
N LYS A 559 -22.23 -14.61 24.97
CA LYS A 559 -22.79 -15.78 25.66
C LYS A 559 -21.75 -16.89 25.76
N TRP A 560 -21.74 -17.59 26.88
CA TRP A 560 -20.87 -18.74 27.14
C TRP A 560 -21.49 -20.05 26.66
N ALA A 561 -20.88 -21.18 26.96
CA ALA A 561 -21.40 -22.52 26.73
C ALA A 561 -21.02 -23.45 27.88
N ASP A 562 -21.77 -24.53 28.06
CA ASP A 562 -21.50 -25.50 29.13
C ASP A 562 -20.15 -26.20 28.87
N GLY A 563 -19.31 -26.27 29.90
CA GLY A 563 -17.98 -26.87 29.81
C GLY A 563 -16.98 -26.09 28.93
N ALA A 564 -17.30 -24.86 28.52
CA ALA A 564 -16.35 -24.04 27.78
C ALA A 564 -15.21 -23.55 28.69
N ILE A 565 -14.00 -23.63 28.15
CA ILE A 565 -12.72 -23.28 28.78
C ILE A 565 -12.06 -22.07 28.11
N GLY A 566 -12.66 -21.55 27.04
CA GLY A 566 -12.11 -20.45 26.26
C GLY A 566 -12.95 -20.15 25.01
N GLY A 567 -12.47 -19.19 24.23
CA GLY A 567 -13.01 -18.88 22.91
C GLY A 567 -11.91 -18.86 21.85
N MET A 568 -12.27 -19.13 20.61
CA MET A 568 -11.37 -19.06 19.47
C MET A 568 -12.06 -18.35 18.31
N ILE A 569 -11.31 -17.53 17.58
CA ILE A 569 -11.73 -16.99 16.29
C ILE A 569 -11.08 -17.80 15.17
N SER A 570 -11.91 -18.29 14.24
CA SER A 570 -11.49 -18.92 12.99
C SER A 570 -12.34 -18.35 11.85
N LYS A 571 -11.98 -17.14 11.39
CA LYS A 571 -12.72 -16.44 10.31
C LYS A 571 -12.31 -16.99 8.96
N GLY A 572 -13.25 -17.41 8.11
CA GLY A 572 -12.94 -17.95 6.78
C GLY A 572 -12.13 -19.24 6.82
N SER A 573 -12.04 -19.94 5.70
CA SER A 573 -11.25 -21.17 5.58
C SER A 573 -10.03 -20.98 4.69
N ASP A 574 -9.72 -19.75 4.30
CA ASP A 574 -8.60 -19.42 3.43
C ASP A 574 -7.36 -18.92 4.18
N LEU A 575 -6.23 -18.90 3.48
CA LEU A 575 -4.94 -18.40 3.96
C LEU A 575 -4.96 -16.90 4.26
N GLN A 576 -5.68 -16.08 3.48
CA GLN A 576 -5.84 -14.64 3.72
C GLN A 576 -6.37 -14.35 5.13
N ASN A 577 -7.34 -15.14 5.59
CA ASN A 577 -7.91 -14.97 6.92
C ASN A 577 -7.22 -15.82 7.99
N ALA A 578 -6.24 -16.66 7.64
CA ALA A 578 -5.58 -17.58 8.59
C ALA A 578 -4.82 -16.84 9.70
N GLY A 579 -4.24 -15.69 9.35
CA GLY A 579 -3.57 -14.78 10.26
C GLY A 579 -4.44 -14.30 11.43
N VAL A 580 -5.77 -14.27 11.26
CA VAL A 580 -6.70 -13.82 12.30
C VAL A 580 -7.09 -14.90 13.30
N THR A 581 -6.54 -16.12 13.20
CA THR A 581 -6.86 -17.22 14.13
C THR A 581 -6.22 -16.96 15.50
N VAL A 582 -7.03 -16.94 16.57
CA VAL A 582 -6.60 -16.56 17.93
C VAL A 582 -7.39 -17.34 18.98
N LEU A 583 -6.72 -17.73 20.06
CA LEU A 583 -7.31 -18.33 21.26
C LEU A 583 -7.42 -17.28 22.38
N PHE A 584 -8.52 -17.30 23.14
CA PHE A 584 -8.85 -16.35 24.20
C PHE A 584 -9.42 -17.05 25.44
N SER A 585 -9.41 -16.36 26.58
CA SER A 585 -10.11 -16.81 27.80
C SER A 585 -11.62 -16.54 27.80
N SER A 586 -12.15 -15.86 26.78
CA SER A 586 -13.58 -15.58 26.65
C SER A 586 -14.04 -15.55 25.19
N GLY A 587 -15.30 -15.18 24.94
CA GLY A 587 -15.87 -15.09 23.59
C GLY A 587 -15.22 -14.00 22.73
N TYR A 588 -15.30 -14.12 21.41
CA TYR A 588 -14.78 -13.11 20.47
C TYR A 588 -15.91 -12.24 19.88
N ALA A 589 -15.65 -10.94 19.76
CA ALA A 589 -16.67 -9.93 19.47
C ALA A 589 -17.27 -9.96 18.04
N SER A 590 -16.73 -10.78 17.13
CA SER A 590 -17.10 -10.76 15.70
C SER A 590 -17.40 -12.15 15.13
N ALA A 591 -17.87 -12.17 13.87
CA ALA A 591 -18.23 -13.39 13.14
C ALA A 591 -17.03 -14.34 12.99
N GLY A 592 -17.30 -15.65 13.05
CA GLY A 592 -16.30 -16.72 12.98
C GLY A 592 -15.83 -17.23 14.35
N GLY A 593 -16.16 -16.53 15.44
CA GLY A 593 -15.89 -16.98 16.81
C GLY A 593 -16.64 -18.26 17.18
N PHE A 594 -16.03 -19.09 18.01
CA PHE A 594 -16.66 -20.23 18.69
C PHE A 594 -16.04 -20.45 20.07
N LEU A 595 -16.71 -21.23 20.91
CA LEU A 595 -16.24 -21.58 22.24
C LEU A 595 -15.52 -22.92 22.21
N VAL A 596 -14.38 -22.98 22.92
CA VAL A 596 -13.56 -24.17 23.08
C VAL A 596 -14.02 -24.90 24.33
N THR A 597 -14.30 -26.19 24.21
CA THR A 597 -14.68 -27.11 25.28
C THR A 597 -13.72 -28.29 25.30
N LYS A 598 -13.80 -29.15 26.32
CA LYS A 598 -13.00 -30.39 26.37
C LYS A 598 -13.23 -31.26 25.13
N GLU A 599 -14.46 -31.35 24.64
CA GLU A 599 -14.87 -32.22 23.54
C GLU A 599 -14.32 -31.76 22.18
N ASN A 600 -14.19 -30.46 21.97
CA ASN A 600 -13.69 -29.88 20.71
C ASN A 600 -12.25 -29.36 20.80
N LEU A 601 -11.56 -29.50 21.94
CA LEU A 601 -10.21 -28.98 22.17
C LEU A 601 -9.22 -29.52 21.13
N TRP A 602 -9.26 -30.81 20.84
CA TRP A 602 -8.35 -31.43 19.86
C TRP A 602 -8.60 -30.89 18.44
N GLN A 603 -9.87 -30.70 18.02
CA GLN A 603 -10.19 -30.09 16.73
C GLN A 603 -9.74 -28.63 16.69
N SER A 604 -9.96 -27.91 17.79
CA SER A 604 -9.55 -26.51 17.94
C SER A 604 -8.04 -26.37 17.81
N ALA A 605 -7.26 -27.27 18.42
CA ALA A 605 -5.81 -27.31 18.31
C ALA A 605 -5.32 -27.59 16.89
N VAL A 606 -5.93 -28.57 16.19
CA VAL A 606 -5.59 -28.88 14.79
C VAL A 606 -5.91 -27.70 13.87
N VAL A 607 -7.10 -27.11 14.00
CA VAL A 607 -7.48 -25.92 13.21
C VAL A 607 -6.56 -24.75 13.50
N PHE A 608 -6.30 -24.45 14.77
CA PHE A 608 -5.42 -23.37 15.15
C PHE A 608 -4.03 -23.56 14.54
N THR A 609 -3.46 -24.75 14.70
CA THR A 609 -2.12 -25.05 14.20
C THR A 609 -2.06 -25.03 12.68
N ALA A 610 -2.96 -25.72 11.97
CA ALA A 610 -3.00 -25.73 10.51
C ALA A 610 -3.04 -24.31 9.92
N ARG A 611 -3.87 -23.44 10.50
CA ARG A 611 -4.05 -22.05 10.05
C ARG A 611 -2.91 -21.11 10.42
N ARG A 612 -2.05 -21.49 11.36
CA ARG A 612 -1.00 -20.61 11.90
C ARG A 612 0.41 -21.07 11.55
N ILE A 613 0.59 -22.37 11.31
CA ILE A 613 1.87 -22.97 10.95
C ILE A 613 2.22 -22.67 9.49
N ILE A 614 1.24 -22.79 8.58
CA ILE A 614 1.41 -22.43 7.17
C ILE A 614 1.35 -20.92 7.03
N ARG A 615 2.41 -20.33 6.48
CA ARG A 615 2.48 -18.89 6.25
C ARG A 615 1.75 -18.51 4.97
N GLN A 616 0.96 -17.45 5.07
CA GLN A 616 0.41 -16.79 3.90
C GLN A 616 1.55 -16.18 3.07
N THR A 617 1.49 -16.42 1.77
CA THR A 617 2.30 -15.82 0.72
C THR A 617 1.34 -15.15 -0.26
N TRP A 618 1.84 -14.28 -1.12
CA TRP A 618 1.01 -13.71 -2.19
C TRP A 618 0.40 -14.80 -3.08
N LEU A 619 1.03 -15.96 -3.22
CA LEU A 619 0.60 -17.01 -4.14
C LEU A 619 -0.46 -17.95 -3.54
N ASN A 620 -0.39 -18.23 -2.23
CA ASN A 620 -1.34 -19.11 -1.54
C ASN A 620 -2.47 -18.37 -0.81
N ASP A 621 -2.55 -17.03 -0.90
CA ASP A 621 -3.55 -16.17 -0.24
C ASP A 621 -5.01 -16.68 -0.34
N ARG A 622 -5.35 -17.37 -1.43
CA ARG A 622 -6.70 -17.89 -1.70
C ARG A 622 -6.86 -19.39 -1.49
N ASP A 623 -5.81 -20.09 -1.10
CA ASP A 623 -5.89 -21.54 -0.87
C ASP A 623 -6.83 -21.81 0.31
N GLN A 624 -7.68 -22.82 0.14
CA GLN A 624 -8.68 -23.21 1.12
C GLN A 624 -8.13 -24.34 2.01
N PHE A 625 -8.22 -24.16 3.32
CA PHE A 625 -8.14 -25.23 4.29
C PHE A 625 -9.40 -26.10 4.20
N LEU A 626 -9.19 -27.40 4.11
CA LEU A 626 -10.20 -28.42 3.86
C LEU A 626 -10.47 -29.23 5.13
N ILE A 627 -11.61 -29.91 5.14
CA ILE A 627 -11.82 -31.01 6.09
C ILE A 627 -10.74 -32.07 5.83
N PRO A 628 -10.07 -32.61 6.87
CA PRO A 628 -9.09 -33.68 6.70
C PRO A 628 -9.68 -34.83 5.87
N SER A 629 -8.97 -35.24 4.83
CA SER A 629 -9.36 -36.38 3.99
C SER A 629 -8.97 -37.73 4.61
N HIS A 630 -8.15 -37.69 5.66
CA HIS A 630 -7.69 -38.85 6.42
C HIS A 630 -7.84 -38.58 7.91
N ASP A 631 -7.95 -39.65 8.71
CA ASP A 631 -8.01 -39.55 10.15
C ASP A 631 -6.78 -38.85 10.73
N ILE A 632 -7.03 -38.00 11.73
CA ILE A 632 -6.01 -37.29 12.49
C ILE A 632 -5.49 -38.22 13.59
N PRO A 633 -4.22 -38.64 13.56
CA PRO A 633 -3.64 -39.45 14.62
C PRO A 633 -3.64 -38.70 15.94
N GLU A 634 -3.82 -39.42 17.05
CA GLU A 634 -3.82 -38.83 18.39
C GLU A 634 -2.51 -38.06 18.68
N GLU A 635 -1.36 -38.61 18.28
CA GLU A 635 -0.07 -37.95 18.45
C GLU A 635 -0.02 -36.58 17.72
N MET A 636 -0.55 -36.51 16.49
CA MET A 636 -0.62 -35.25 15.73
C MET A 636 -1.55 -34.24 16.41
N ALA A 637 -2.70 -34.67 16.91
CA ALA A 637 -3.63 -33.80 17.64
C ALA A 637 -2.99 -33.25 18.92
N ASN A 638 -2.26 -34.09 19.65
CA ASN A 638 -1.54 -33.72 20.87
C ASN A 638 -0.37 -32.76 20.57
N ASP A 639 0.36 -32.99 19.48
CA ASP A 639 1.42 -32.09 19.01
C ASP A 639 0.84 -30.72 18.62
N CYS A 640 -0.28 -30.69 17.91
CA CYS A 640 -1.03 -29.46 17.61
C CYS A 640 -1.47 -28.72 18.88
N LEU A 641 -1.89 -29.45 19.93
CA LEU A 641 -2.29 -28.84 21.21
C LEU A 641 -1.10 -28.13 21.87
N VAL A 642 0.04 -28.81 22.02
CA VAL A 642 1.24 -28.20 22.59
C VAL A 642 1.71 -27.02 21.72
N TRP A 643 1.69 -27.15 20.40
CA TRP A 643 2.04 -26.06 19.50
C TRP A 643 1.15 -24.82 19.67
N MET A 644 -0.17 -25.02 19.84
CA MET A 644 -1.13 -23.94 20.09
C MET A 644 -0.83 -23.21 21.41
N LEU A 645 -0.53 -23.94 22.49
CA LEU A 645 -0.33 -23.36 23.83
C LEU A 645 0.81 -22.34 23.89
N PHE A 646 1.90 -22.55 23.13
CA PHE A 646 3.07 -21.66 23.08
C PHE A 646 3.09 -20.73 21.86
N ASN A 647 2.01 -20.69 21.06
CA ASN A 647 1.94 -19.77 19.93
C ASN A 647 1.70 -18.32 20.40
N ASN A 648 2.24 -17.33 19.68
CA ASN A 648 2.02 -15.91 19.99
C ASN A 648 0.55 -15.46 19.87
N ARG A 649 -0.30 -16.24 19.21
CA ARG A 649 -1.77 -16.02 19.12
C ARG A 649 -2.57 -16.86 20.11
N ASN A 650 -1.90 -17.51 21.05
CA ASN A 650 -2.53 -17.84 22.32
C ASN A 650 -2.61 -16.57 23.17
N LEU A 651 -3.78 -15.95 23.16
CA LEU A 651 -4.10 -14.75 23.93
C LEU A 651 -5.01 -15.07 25.13
N SER A 652 -5.02 -16.32 25.59
CA SER A 652 -5.63 -16.64 26.89
C SER A 652 -4.87 -15.92 27.99
N VAL A 653 -5.60 -15.35 28.93
CA VAL A 653 -5.11 -14.57 30.07
C VAL A 653 -5.95 -14.83 31.32
N GLY A 654 -5.35 -14.64 32.49
CA GLY A 654 -6.05 -14.47 33.76
C GLY A 654 -6.04 -12.98 34.10
N ALA A 655 -7.21 -12.35 34.20
CA ALA A 655 -7.30 -10.93 34.55
C ALA A 655 -8.62 -10.56 35.24
N ASP A 656 -8.53 -9.79 36.33
CA ASP A 656 -9.68 -9.15 36.97
C ASP A 656 -9.82 -7.68 36.57
N GLY A 657 -11.02 -7.11 36.74
CA GLY A 657 -11.25 -5.68 36.61
C GLY A 657 -11.33 -5.18 35.16
N LEU A 658 -11.68 -6.07 34.22
CA LEU A 658 -11.99 -5.66 32.84
C LEU A 658 -13.40 -5.05 32.81
N VAL A 659 -13.54 -3.85 32.24
CA VAL A 659 -14.82 -3.14 32.24
C VAL A 659 -15.46 -3.20 30.86
N TRP A 660 -16.71 -3.65 30.81
CA TRP A 660 -17.53 -3.63 29.59
C TRP A 660 -18.99 -3.43 29.94
N GLN A 661 -19.65 -2.48 29.27
CA GLN A 661 -21.04 -2.07 29.56
C GLN A 661 -21.29 -1.74 31.04
N GLY A 662 -20.35 -1.02 31.67
CA GLY A 662 -20.45 -0.63 33.08
C GLY A 662 -20.30 -1.78 34.09
N LYS A 663 -20.09 -3.01 33.63
CA LYS A 663 -19.85 -4.19 34.47
C LYS A 663 -18.36 -4.51 34.53
N SER A 664 -17.88 -4.88 35.72
CA SER A 664 -16.55 -5.45 35.93
C SER A 664 -16.57 -6.96 35.69
N TRP A 665 -15.54 -7.46 35.01
CA TRP A 665 -15.40 -8.85 34.58
C TRP A 665 -14.08 -9.43 35.07
N SER A 666 -14.13 -10.73 35.33
CA SER A 666 -12.98 -11.59 35.63
C SER A 666 -12.84 -12.65 34.56
N LEU A 667 -11.61 -12.88 34.14
CA LEU A 667 -11.24 -13.94 33.22
C LEU A 667 -10.39 -14.96 33.96
N VAL A 668 -10.81 -16.22 33.89
CA VAL A 668 -10.05 -17.38 34.35
C VAL A 668 -9.28 -17.94 33.17
N ASN A 669 -8.01 -18.26 33.37
CA ASN A 669 -7.21 -18.92 32.36
C ASN A 669 -7.21 -20.43 32.54
N HIS A 670 -7.78 -21.15 31.58
CA HIS A 670 -7.81 -22.60 31.59
C HIS A 670 -6.67 -23.27 30.81
N PHE A 671 -5.80 -22.50 30.15
CA PHE A 671 -4.78 -23.00 29.20
C PHE A 671 -3.36 -23.02 29.78
N ILE A 672 -3.21 -23.15 31.10
CA ILE A 672 -1.91 -23.23 31.78
C ILE A 672 -1.41 -24.69 31.75
N PRO A 673 -0.26 -24.99 31.12
CA PRO A 673 0.20 -26.37 30.95
C PRO A 673 0.95 -26.96 32.15
N TYR A 674 1.01 -26.25 33.28
CA TYR A 674 1.80 -26.62 34.45
C TYR A 674 0.99 -26.47 35.74
N SER A 675 1.34 -27.23 36.77
CA SER A 675 0.90 -26.95 38.14
C SER A 675 1.69 -25.79 38.75
N GLU A 676 1.18 -25.28 39.87
CA GLU A 676 1.81 -24.22 40.66
C GLU A 676 3.22 -24.62 41.13
N GLU A 677 3.37 -25.87 41.59
CA GLU A 677 4.65 -26.42 42.08
C GLU A 677 5.70 -26.50 40.98
N GLU A 678 5.31 -26.90 39.76
CA GLU A 678 6.23 -27.05 38.63
C GLU A 678 6.88 -25.75 38.18
N VAL A 679 6.24 -24.60 38.47
CA VAL A 679 6.67 -23.27 38.04
C VAL A 679 7.01 -22.35 39.22
N GLY A 680 6.86 -22.81 40.45
CA GLY A 680 7.15 -22.04 41.66
C GLY A 680 6.15 -20.90 41.93
N ALA A 681 4.87 -21.09 41.56
CA ALA A 681 3.83 -20.12 41.91
C ALA A 681 3.47 -20.22 43.39
N SER A 682 3.43 -19.09 44.10
CA SER A 682 3.11 -19.03 45.53
C SER A 682 1.60 -19.06 45.83
N SER A 683 0.77 -18.99 44.79
CA SER A 683 -0.68 -18.82 44.89
C SER A 683 -1.37 -19.77 43.94
N ARG A 684 -2.53 -20.28 44.37
CA ARG A 684 -3.35 -21.23 43.61
C ARG A 684 -3.83 -20.66 42.29
N PHE A 685 -3.74 -21.43 41.22
CA PHE A 685 -4.42 -21.17 39.96
C PHE A 685 -5.90 -21.55 40.09
N GLU A 686 -6.79 -20.72 39.54
CA GLU A 686 -8.24 -20.97 39.60
C GLU A 686 -8.64 -22.25 38.85
N SER A 687 -7.87 -22.62 37.82
CA SER A 687 -8.10 -23.79 36.98
C SER A 687 -6.82 -24.59 36.77
N ASP A 688 -6.91 -25.90 36.99
CA ASP A 688 -5.89 -26.92 36.69
C ASP A 688 -6.21 -27.75 35.43
N PHE A 689 -7.22 -27.31 34.65
CA PHE A 689 -7.75 -28.07 33.52
C PHE A 689 -6.67 -28.54 32.53
N MET A 690 -5.84 -27.63 32.01
CA MET A 690 -4.91 -27.98 30.93
C MET A 690 -3.73 -28.83 31.41
N SER A 691 -3.18 -28.57 32.60
CA SER A 691 -2.14 -29.42 33.18
C SER A 691 -2.66 -30.83 33.46
N SER A 692 -3.85 -30.95 34.05
CA SER A 692 -4.53 -32.23 34.27
C SER A 692 -4.84 -32.96 32.97
N HIS A 693 -5.28 -32.23 31.95
CA HIS A 693 -5.56 -32.82 30.64
C HIS A 693 -4.28 -33.34 29.97
N LEU A 694 -3.21 -32.54 29.92
CA LEU A 694 -1.92 -32.92 29.33
C LEU A 694 -1.31 -34.16 30.01
N ALA A 695 -1.51 -34.32 31.32
CA ALA A 695 -1.05 -35.50 32.06
C ALA A 695 -1.68 -36.82 31.59
N THR A 696 -2.86 -36.75 30.95
CA THR A 696 -3.55 -37.92 30.39
C THR A 696 -3.10 -38.27 28.96
N LEU A 697 -2.34 -37.40 28.29
CA LEU A 697 -2.03 -37.53 26.86
C LEU A 697 -0.70 -38.22 26.61
N LYS A 698 -0.64 -39.00 25.54
CA LYS A 698 0.64 -39.52 25.01
C LYS A 698 1.29 -38.47 24.11
N LEU A 699 2.27 -37.77 24.67
CA LEU A 699 3.01 -36.70 23.97
C LEU A 699 4.24 -37.23 23.24
N SER A 700 4.52 -36.64 22.07
CA SER A 700 5.73 -36.89 21.30
C SER A 700 6.98 -36.37 22.00
N LYS A 701 8.17 -36.73 21.47
CA LYS A 701 9.45 -36.24 22.01
C LYS A 701 9.58 -34.73 21.83
N GLU A 702 9.15 -34.22 20.68
CA GLU A 702 9.19 -32.81 20.31
C GLU A 702 8.26 -31.99 21.20
N ALA A 703 7.01 -32.44 21.38
CA ALA A 703 6.04 -31.78 22.26
C ALA A 703 6.51 -31.75 23.73
N LYS A 704 7.08 -32.87 24.23
CA LYS A 704 7.69 -32.92 25.57
C LYS A 704 8.82 -31.92 25.72
N LYS A 705 9.65 -31.74 24.68
CA LYS A 705 10.76 -30.77 24.71
C LYS A 705 10.24 -29.33 24.76
N VAL A 706 9.19 -29.00 24.01
CA VAL A 706 8.53 -27.68 24.07
C VAL A 706 7.99 -27.39 25.47
N LEU A 707 7.31 -28.36 26.11
CA LEU A 707 6.84 -28.21 27.49
C LEU A 707 7.99 -28.08 28.49
N ALA A 708 9.09 -28.81 28.31
CA ALA A 708 10.25 -28.70 29.19
C ALA A 708 10.92 -27.32 29.11
N ASP A 709 11.06 -26.75 27.90
CA ASP A 709 11.63 -25.41 27.75
C ASP A 709 10.65 -24.32 28.16
N GLY A 710 9.36 -24.47 27.83
CA GLY A 710 8.30 -23.57 28.25
C GLY A 710 8.21 -23.44 29.77
N ARG A 711 8.42 -24.54 30.51
CA ARG A 711 8.42 -24.54 31.98
C ARG A 711 9.47 -23.59 32.55
N LYS A 712 10.65 -23.50 31.92
CA LYS A 712 11.71 -22.57 32.32
C LYS A 712 11.26 -21.12 32.19
N VAL A 713 10.49 -20.81 31.14
CA VAL A 713 9.95 -19.46 30.91
C VAL A 713 8.88 -19.11 31.96
N TRP A 714 7.96 -20.03 32.27
CA TRP A 714 6.99 -19.83 33.36
C TRP A 714 7.70 -19.65 34.72
N ALA A 715 8.67 -20.50 35.04
CA ALA A 715 9.44 -20.40 36.27
C ALA A 715 10.21 -19.08 36.38
N ALA A 716 10.74 -18.56 35.26
CA ALA A 716 11.38 -17.25 35.23
C ALA A 716 10.41 -16.12 35.58
N TYR A 717 9.15 -16.19 35.11
CA TYR A 717 8.12 -15.21 35.47
C TYR A 717 7.80 -15.26 36.97
N PHE A 718 7.50 -16.43 37.53
CA PHE A 718 7.17 -16.53 38.96
C PHE A 718 8.35 -16.18 39.87
N LYS A 719 9.59 -16.46 39.44
CA LYS A 719 10.79 -15.96 40.12
C LYS A 719 10.88 -14.42 40.10
N ALA A 720 10.49 -13.77 39.01
CA ALA A 720 10.43 -12.31 38.95
C ALA A 720 9.33 -11.73 39.85
N VAL A 721 8.20 -12.44 39.99
CA VAL A 721 7.13 -12.11 40.97
C VAL A 721 7.66 -12.21 42.40
N GLU A 722 8.27 -13.34 42.77
CA GLU A 722 8.85 -13.59 44.10
C GLU A 722 9.88 -12.52 44.47
N LYS A 723 10.77 -12.18 43.53
CA LYS A 723 11.80 -11.15 43.71
C LYS A 723 11.26 -9.72 43.65
N LYS A 724 9.95 -9.52 43.45
CA LYS A 724 9.30 -8.21 43.32
C LYS A 724 9.92 -7.33 42.23
N GLN A 725 10.38 -7.94 41.13
CA GLN A 725 11.06 -7.26 40.02
C GLN A 725 10.09 -6.58 39.04
N ILE A 726 8.81 -6.94 39.09
CA ILE A 726 7.81 -6.44 38.13
C ILE A 726 7.25 -5.11 38.63
N ALA A 727 7.58 -4.02 37.93
CA ALA A 727 7.11 -2.68 38.23
C ALA A 727 5.58 -2.54 38.07
N LYS A 728 4.98 -1.55 38.75
CA LYS A 728 3.53 -1.29 38.67
C LYS A 728 3.06 -1.06 37.23
N SER A 729 3.80 -0.29 36.43
CA SER A 729 3.45 -0.04 35.02
C SER A 729 3.28 -1.34 34.23
N ILE A 730 4.25 -2.26 34.32
CA ILE A 730 4.18 -3.57 33.66
C ILE A 730 3.00 -4.40 34.18
N ARG A 731 2.75 -4.38 35.50
CA ARG A 731 1.58 -5.06 36.08
C ARG A 731 0.26 -4.50 35.56
N ASP A 732 0.17 -3.19 35.39
CA ASP A 732 -1.03 -2.52 34.91
C ASP A 732 -1.24 -2.78 33.40
N ASP A 733 -0.17 -2.72 32.59
CA ASP A 733 -0.17 -2.96 31.14
C ASP A 733 -0.64 -4.38 30.79
N PHE A 734 -0.18 -5.38 31.55
CA PHE A 734 -0.51 -6.79 31.31
C PHE A 734 -1.54 -7.36 32.29
N LYS A 735 -2.18 -6.50 33.10
CA LYS A 735 -3.17 -6.88 34.13
C LYS A 735 -2.73 -8.08 34.96
N LEU A 736 -1.54 -7.99 35.54
CA LEU A 736 -0.93 -9.05 36.36
C LEU A 736 -1.50 -9.04 37.79
N ASN A 737 -2.83 -9.11 37.89
CA ASN A 737 -3.59 -9.03 39.14
C ASN A 737 -4.15 -10.39 39.61
N ARG A 738 -3.83 -11.46 38.89
CA ARG A 738 -4.16 -12.84 39.24
C ARG A 738 -2.95 -13.77 39.10
N PRO A 739 -2.92 -14.92 39.80
CA PRO A 739 -1.83 -15.88 39.68
C PRO A 739 -1.91 -16.73 38.40
N ASP A 740 -3.09 -16.93 37.82
CA ASP A 740 -3.36 -17.75 36.63
C ASP A 740 -3.05 -17.01 35.31
N VAL A 741 -1.90 -16.35 35.23
CA VAL A 741 -1.49 -15.62 34.03
C VAL A 741 -1.24 -16.54 32.82
N GLY A 742 -1.52 -16.03 31.62
CA GLY A 742 -1.36 -16.78 30.38
C GLY A 742 -0.04 -16.53 29.66
N TRP A 743 0.17 -17.29 28.58
CA TRP A 743 1.40 -17.21 27.78
C TRP A 743 1.69 -15.79 27.27
N TYR A 744 0.64 -15.09 26.80
CA TYR A 744 0.73 -13.68 26.39
C TYR A 744 1.26 -12.79 27.52
N GLN A 745 0.72 -12.91 28.74
CA GLN A 745 1.15 -12.10 29.88
C GLN A 745 2.60 -12.40 30.25
N ILE A 746 2.97 -13.69 30.35
CA ILE A 746 4.31 -14.13 30.74
C ILE A 746 5.38 -13.66 29.77
N ARG A 747 5.23 -13.93 28.47
CA ARG A 747 6.26 -13.62 27.48
C ARG A 747 6.50 -12.11 27.34
N ASN A 748 5.44 -11.31 27.35
CA ASN A 748 5.55 -9.86 27.22
C ASN A 748 6.09 -9.21 28.51
N THR A 749 5.74 -9.76 29.69
CA THR A 749 6.31 -9.29 30.97
C THR A 749 7.81 -9.51 31.03
N LEU A 750 8.28 -10.72 30.67
CA LEU A 750 9.72 -11.03 30.69
C LEU A 750 10.50 -10.19 29.69
N GLU A 751 9.93 -9.91 28.51
CA GLU A 751 10.56 -9.03 27.53
C GLU A 751 10.59 -7.56 28.01
N ALA A 752 9.54 -7.08 28.65
CA ALA A 752 9.50 -5.74 29.25
C ALA A 752 10.56 -5.56 30.35
N LEU A 753 10.78 -6.58 31.18
CA LEU A 753 11.84 -6.58 32.20
C LEU A 753 13.23 -6.44 31.58
N VAL A 754 13.51 -7.19 30.50
CA VAL A 754 14.78 -7.08 29.79
C VAL A 754 14.95 -5.72 29.12
N GLY A 755 13.88 -5.16 28.56
CA GLY A 755 13.88 -3.79 28.02
C GLY A 755 14.21 -2.73 29.08
N GLN A 756 13.99 -3.02 30.36
CA GLN A 756 14.39 -2.18 31.50
C GLN A 756 15.77 -2.54 32.08
N GLY A 757 16.52 -3.43 31.45
CA GLY A 757 17.84 -3.88 31.92
C GLY A 757 17.80 -4.88 33.08
N ILE A 758 16.63 -5.45 33.40
CA ILE A 758 16.47 -6.45 34.46
C ILE A 758 16.79 -7.84 33.89
N ALA A 759 17.79 -8.50 34.47
CA ALA A 759 18.15 -9.86 34.08
C ALA A 759 17.07 -10.88 34.49
N VAL A 760 16.66 -11.72 33.54
CA VAL A 760 15.71 -12.83 33.73
C VAL A 760 16.37 -14.17 33.39
N SER A 761 15.95 -15.26 34.03
CA SER A 761 16.60 -16.58 33.87
C SER A 761 16.18 -17.35 32.61
N ALA A 762 15.11 -16.95 31.94
CA ALA A 762 14.66 -17.52 30.67
C ALA A 762 13.72 -16.53 29.96
N ARG A 763 13.58 -16.68 28.64
CA ARG A 763 12.68 -15.88 27.79
C ARG A 763 12.04 -16.75 26.72
N GLN A 764 11.09 -16.18 25.97
CA GLN A 764 10.50 -16.84 24.81
C GLN A 764 11.56 -17.39 23.83
N GLY A 765 12.69 -16.71 23.63
CA GLY A 765 13.75 -17.23 22.73
C GLY A 765 14.30 -18.61 23.12
N GLU A 766 14.18 -19.04 24.38
CA GLU A 766 14.62 -20.36 24.85
C GLU A 766 13.76 -21.51 24.31
N ILE A 767 12.52 -21.22 23.87
CA ILE A 767 11.65 -22.24 23.27
C ILE A 767 11.79 -22.32 21.75
N ASP A 768 12.48 -21.38 21.10
CA ASP A 768 12.45 -21.25 19.63
C ASP A 768 12.95 -22.52 18.91
N ALA A 769 14.01 -23.15 19.42
CA ALA A 769 14.56 -24.36 18.83
C ALA A 769 13.61 -25.56 18.94
N SER A 770 13.01 -25.79 20.11
CA SER A 770 12.08 -26.90 20.32
C SER A 770 10.74 -26.66 19.64
N TYR A 771 10.27 -25.41 19.62
CA TYR A 771 9.06 -25.02 18.90
C TYR A 771 9.22 -25.16 17.40
N ARG A 772 10.40 -24.84 16.85
CA ARG A 772 10.74 -25.08 15.44
C ARG A 772 10.74 -26.57 15.10
N ALA A 773 11.39 -27.41 15.91
CA ALA A 773 11.41 -28.85 15.70
C ALA A 773 9.99 -29.46 15.70
N LEU A 774 9.14 -29.02 16.63
CA LEU A 774 7.72 -29.42 16.64
C LEU A 774 6.97 -28.91 15.40
N SER A 775 7.28 -27.70 14.93
CA SER A 775 6.66 -27.15 13.72
C SER A 775 7.05 -27.95 12.48
N GLU A 776 8.34 -28.24 12.30
CA GLU A 776 8.87 -29.04 11.18
C GLU A 776 8.29 -30.46 11.15
N LYS A 777 7.90 -30.99 12.31
CA LYS A 777 7.17 -32.26 12.41
C LYS A 777 5.70 -32.14 11.97
N ILE A 778 4.99 -31.10 12.41
CA ILE A 778 3.54 -30.96 12.18
C ILE A 778 3.24 -30.51 10.74
N GLU A 779 4.05 -29.61 10.17
CA GLU A 779 3.76 -28.97 8.88
C GLU A 779 3.52 -29.97 7.73
N PRO A 780 4.36 -31.01 7.52
CA PRO A 780 4.11 -32.02 6.49
C PRO A 780 2.80 -32.79 6.70
N GLU A 781 2.41 -33.03 7.95
CA GLU A 781 1.17 -33.75 8.28
C GLU A 781 -0.08 -32.96 7.88
N ILE A 782 -0.04 -31.62 7.87
CA ILE A 782 -1.16 -30.80 7.39
C ILE A 782 -1.49 -31.13 5.93
N TYR A 783 -0.47 -31.29 5.09
CA TYR A 783 -0.63 -31.69 3.69
C TYR A 783 -0.97 -33.18 3.56
N ALA A 784 -0.31 -34.05 4.33
CA ALA A 784 -0.55 -35.50 4.28
C ALA A 784 -1.99 -35.87 4.67
N LYS A 785 -2.61 -35.11 5.59
CA LYS A 785 -4.02 -35.28 5.98
C LYS A 785 -5.01 -34.56 5.08
N GLY A 786 -4.54 -33.91 4.02
CA GLY A 786 -5.37 -33.19 3.06
C GLY A 786 -6.05 -31.95 3.62
N ILE A 787 -5.58 -31.43 4.77
CA ILE A 787 -6.11 -30.18 5.35
C ILE A 787 -5.74 -29.00 4.44
N LEU A 788 -4.63 -29.07 3.73
CA LEU A 788 -4.26 -28.13 2.69
C LEU A 788 -3.72 -28.92 1.48
N LYS A 789 -4.02 -28.49 0.26
CA LYS A 789 -3.42 -29.08 -0.94
C LYS A 789 -2.02 -28.50 -1.16
N ALA A 790 -1.08 -29.36 -1.51
CA ALA A 790 0.30 -28.98 -1.83
C ALA A 790 0.39 -28.21 -3.16
#